data_AF-A0A3D3S7U6-F1
#
_entry.id   AF-A0A3D3S7U6-F1
#
_cell.length_a   1.000
_cell.length_b   1.000
_cell.length_c   1.000
_cell.angle_alpha   90.00
_cell.angle_beta   90.00
_cell.angle_gamma   90.00
#
_symmetry.space_group_name_H-M   'P 1'
#
loop_
_entity.id
_entity.type
_entity.pdbx_description
1 polymer ?
#
loop_
_entity_poly.entity_id
_entity_poly.type
_entity_poly.pdbx_seq_one_letter_code
_entity_poly.pdbx_strand_id
1 'polypeptide(L)'
;MNSMNEPSGIFALIMAIAVVAPYLSDFLGVPVVASMTLIGILLGPHVLGILEPNTLIQFVGSLGLIYVFFSAGTEVNVGILRKRTKPVLVFGLLTFFIPFFSGIAFGLALFDQKIVSAILLGAFFASSGSLVIQPILRSDLLSRESAEVAHGGASVSRILVAFVVFFAGIAFPEGGILPAMKTAGLVAAYFVGLYLILPRLASIVIRKTRAQGSIDAVFILFLIFASATLGPYAGVPGYIGAFFAGFLVAPAFSSSKSIASRIDLLGDSLFLPFLLVFIGASADFSLIPSIPMAVALVAGSALCGLGSKLLAAFIAGKFLGYSRADRGLLFGFSSTFAAFSLAIASVAGSTGFFDQPLVNGAIILVILSSMASSVAARNSGSSILLEKTQEHRLPPSVGERIMVALSKPGSAHNLMELGIALHRRESASPLFPLAIISETEAGDESRQHAESMLAAAIIQGASSQISVIPISRVEINVAQGILDSAAEHGVDTIIIGWNRPPRLANAFFGSIIDQIVNGGNHMVLVARTVVPFAASHIVAFLPSFCDRHEGFPRAVMALNAISGKSQAKLHILTLAGQGKRLAQALKAGGYTAQIQTIELETWKDTSKAIRQLPSGSKLFAIFSARPSEPSWHPAIERLPHRIGEEFPDSNLLMIYMANSTEPREKRETEIAITLPAAPNSFSDILGNALLRGNVRVNMKHGAIADGIFELVSSAFPFDRKLSGRFGAKFTEIVQRQPIEIQPGVVLIHDRVDGIESPIVCFGSHRQGFRISLLEKPVKVIILIFVPEQESPEEHLAFLGEIAHLFKEKDLANRLIYAEKPEDILQPHFEM
;
A
#
# COMPACT_ATOMS: atom_id res chain seq x y z
N MET A 1 12.08 7.82 44.69
CA MET A 1 11.37 6.53 44.56
C MET A 1 9.88 6.66 44.91
N ASN A 2 9.47 7.46 45.90
CA ASN A 2 8.05 7.66 46.23
C ASN A 2 7.17 8.26 45.11
N SER A 3 7.76 9.01 44.17
CA SER A 3 7.06 9.58 43.01
C SER A 3 6.74 8.57 41.89
N MET A 4 7.34 7.38 41.90
CA MET A 4 7.02 6.33 40.90
C MET A 4 5.72 5.58 41.22
N ASN A 5 5.28 5.59 42.48
CA ASN A 5 4.03 4.97 42.92
C ASN A 5 2.81 5.89 42.78
N GLU A 6 3.02 7.15 42.38
CA GLU A 6 1.92 8.04 42.02
C GLU A 6 1.27 7.59 40.70
N PRO A 7 -0.05 7.81 40.52
CA PRO A 7 -0.77 7.46 39.30
C PRO A 7 -0.07 7.91 38.01
N SER A 8 0.46 9.13 37.99
CA SER A 8 1.19 9.71 36.87
C SER A 8 2.51 9.00 36.58
N GLY A 9 3.25 8.59 37.63
CA GLY A 9 4.50 7.84 37.53
C GLY A 9 4.28 6.44 36.95
N ILE A 10 3.25 5.73 37.43
CA ILE A 10 2.87 4.42 36.91
C ILE A 10 2.45 4.51 35.44
N PHE A 11 1.64 5.52 35.09
CA PHE A 11 1.23 5.76 33.71
C PHE A 11 2.43 6.04 32.80
N ALA A 12 3.34 6.93 33.22
CA ALA A 12 4.54 7.27 32.47
C ALA A 12 5.45 6.05 32.29
N LEU A 13 5.59 5.21 33.32
CA LEU A 13 6.37 3.98 33.24
C LEU A 13 5.76 2.98 32.24
N ILE A 14 4.44 2.74 32.29
CA ILE A 14 3.77 1.83 31.36
C ILE A 14 3.85 2.36 29.93
N MET A 15 3.69 3.67 29.71
CA MET A 15 3.88 4.27 28.39
C MET A 15 5.34 4.16 27.90
N ALA A 16 6.33 4.30 28.80
CA ALA A 16 7.72 4.07 28.46
C ALA A 16 7.97 2.61 28.06
N ILE A 17 7.37 1.64 28.77
CA ILE A 17 7.40 0.22 28.39
C ILE A 17 6.77 0.03 27.01
N ALA A 18 5.65 0.69 26.71
CA ALA A 18 4.99 0.59 25.41
C ALA A 18 5.85 1.12 24.25
N VAL A 19 6.66 2.15 24.50
CA VAL A 19 7.64 2.68 23.53
C VAL A 19 8.85 1.75 23.38
N VAL A 20 9.36 1.16 24.47
CA VAL A 20 10.57 0.33 24.47
C VAL A 20 10.31 -1.10 23.98
N ALA A 21 9.14 -1.66 24.28
CA ALA A 21 8.82 -3.06 23.97
C ALA A 21 8.90 -3.43 22.48
N PRO A 22 8.51 -2.57 21.51
CA PRO A 22 8.72 -2.82 20.09
C PRO A 22 10.20 -2.95 19.70
N TYR A 23 11.08 -2.06 20.20
CA TYR A 23 12.52 -2.16 19.95
C TYR A 23 13.12 -3.45 20.54
N LEU A 24 12.67 -3.84 21.73
CA LEU A 24 13.08 -5.11 22.34
C LEU A 24 12.55 -6.32 21.56
N SER A 25 11.32 -6.23 21.03
CA SER A 25 10.70 -7.21 20.15
C SER A 25 11.54 -7.42 18.89
N ASP A 26 11.98 -6.34 18.24
CA ASP A 26 12.83 -6.41 17.04
C ASP A 26 14.21 -7.00 17.35
N PHE A 27 14.78 -6.66 18.51
CA PHE A 27 16.08 -7.19 18.95
C PHE A 27 16.02 -8.70 19.27
N LEU A 28 14.97 -9.14 19.98
CA LEU A 28 14.81 -10.55 20.39
C LEU A 28 14.15 -11.43 19.32
N GLY A 29 13.52 -10.83 18.30
CA GLY A 29 12.74 -11.54 17.30
C GLY A 29 11.45 -12.16 17.86
N VAL A 30 10.86 -11.57 18.91
CA VAL A 30 9.62 -12.02 19.55
C VAL A 30 8.54 -10.94 19.42
N PRO A 31 7.24 -11.27 19.33
CA PRO A 31 6.19 -10.26 19.21
C PRO A 31 6.12 -9.29 20.40
N VAL A 32 5.67 -8.07 20.12
CA VAL A 32 5.51 -6.98 21.10
C VAL A 32 4.73 -7.41 22.35
N VAL A 33 3.69 -8.23 22.18
CA VAL A 33 2.87 -8.77 23.28
C VAL A 33 3.72 -9.54 24.30
N ALA A 34 4.65 -10.37 23.81
CA ALA A 34 5.56 -11.14 24.64
C ALA A 34 6.56 -10.22 25.35
N SER A 35 7.15 -9.26 24.63
CA SER A 35 8.10 -8.28 25.19
C SER A 35 7.48 -7.41 26.28
N MET A 36 6.26 -6.89 26.08
CA MET A 36 5.56 -6.10 27.10
C MET A 36 5.31 -6.90 28.37
N THR A 37 4.84 -8.14 28.22
CA THR A 37 4.59 -9.04 29.36
C THR A 37 5.90 -9.37 30.10
N LEU A 38 6.99 -9.62 29.37
CA LEU A 38 8.31 -9.88 29.94
C LEU A 38 8.86 -8.68 30.71
N ILE A 39 8.73 -7.47 30.18
CA ILE A 39 9.13 -6.25 30.89
C ILE A 39 8.27 -6.06 32.15
N GLY A 40 6.97 -6.36 32.08
CA GLY A 40 6.09 -6.37 33.25
C GLY A 40 6.56 -7.32 34.35
N ILE A 41 7.01 -8.53 33.99
CA ILE A 41 7.61 -9.49 34.94
C ILE A 41 8.87 -8.92 35.57
N LEU A 42 9.78 -8.38 34.77
CA LEU A 42 11.05 -7.84 35.25
C LEU A 42 10.85 -6.66 36.21
N LEU A 43 9.92 -5.77 35.91
CA LEU A 43 9.61 -4.62 36.75
C LEU A 43 8.70 -4.97 37.95
N GLY A 44 8.04 -6.12 37.91
CA GLY A 44 7.12 -6.59 38.93
C GLY A 44 7.76 -6.80 40.31
N PRO A 45 6.92 -7.06 41.34
CA PRO A 45 7.34 -7.13 42.73
C PRO A 45 8.30 -8.29 43.01
N HIS A 46 8.20 -9.38 42.25
CA HIS A 46 9.00 -10.59 42.43
C HIS A 46 10.40 -10.54 41.82
N VAL A 47 10.74 -9.49 41.05
CA VAL A 47 12.06 -9.35 40.40
C VAL A 47 12.75 -8.05 40.79
N LEU A 48 12.29 -6.88 40.29
CA LEU A 48 12.90 -5.58 40.60
C LEU A 48 12.13 -4.77 41.64
N GLY A 49 10.85 -5.07 41.89
CA GLY A 49 10.06 -4.34 42.90
C GLY A 49 9.69 -2.91 42.51
N ILE A 50 9.81 -2.54 41.24
CA ILE A 50 9.56 -1.17 40.77
C ILE A 50 8.07 -0.91 40.53
N LEU A 51 7.35 -1.94 40.09
CA LEU A 51 5.94 -1.89 39.72
C LEU A 51 5.14 -2.87 40.57
N GLU A 52 4.40 -2.36 41.56
CA GLU A 52 3.48 -3.17 42.36
C GLU A 52 2.07 -3.17 41.74
N PRO A 53 1.41 -4.34 41.58
CA PRO A 53 0.04 -4.45 41.10
C PRO A 53 -0.97 -3.82 42.09
N ASN A 54 -1.09 -2.49 42.07
CA ASN A 54 -2.04 -1.75 42.89
C ASN A 54 -3.41 -1.61 42.20
N THR A 55 -4.38 -1.04 42.93
CA THR A 55 -5.76 -0.84 42.43
C THR A 55 -5.81 -0.11 41.09
N LEU A 56 -4.89 0.82 40.82
CA LEU A 56 -4.85 1.55 39.56
C LEU A 56 -4.44 0.66 38.39
N ILE A 57 -3.37 -0.13 38.54
CA ILE A 57 -2.94 -1.08 37.50
C ILE A 57 -4.01 -2.13 37.27
N GLN A 58 -4.65 -2.64 38.33
CA GLN A 58 -5.75 -3.59 38.21
C GLN A 58 -6.95 -2.98 37.48
N PHE A 59 -7.32 -1.73 37.81
CA PHE A 59 -8.42 -1.03 37.15
C PHE A 59 -8.15 -0.87 35.65
N VAL A 60 -7.01 -0.30 35.26
CA VAL A 60 -6.70 -0.09 33.84
C VAL A 60 -6.45 -1.41 33.11
N GLY A 61 -5.85 -2.41 33.78
CA GLY A 61 -5.72 -3.77 33.28
C GLY A 61 -7.07 -4.42 32.96
N SER A 62 -8.09 -4.20 33.79
CA SER A 62 -9.46 -4.69 33.53
C SER A 62 -10.12 -4.02 32.32
N LEU A 63 -9.84 -2.73 32.08
CA LEU A 63 -10.27 -2.05 30.85
C LEU A 63 -9.56 -2.63 29.62
N GLY A 64 -8.27 -2.92 29.76
CA GLY A 64 -7.49 -3.63 28.74
C GLY A 64 -8.02 -5.02 28.41
N LEU A 65 -8.48 -5.76 29.43
CA LEU A 65 -9.13 -7.06 29.25
C LEU A 65 -10.39 -6.95 28.38
N ILE A 66 -11.26 -5.96 28.68
CA ILE A 66 -12.47 -5.68 27.91
C ILE A 66 -12.12 -5.35 26.45
N TYR A 67 -11.12 -4.48 26.23
CA TYR A 67 -10.65 -4.12 24.90
C TYR A 67 -10.12 -5.32 24.11
N VAL A 68 -9.33 -6.20 24.73
CA VAL A 68 -8.76 -7.38 24.04
C VAL A 68 -9.85 -8.36 23.61
N PHE A 69 -10.87 -8.59 24.44
CA PHE A 69 -12.01 -9.40 24.04
C PHE A 69 -12.80 -8.75 22.89
N PHE A 70 -13.00 -7.43 22.96
CA PHE A 70 -13.63 -6.68 21.86
C PHE A 70 -12.83 -6.78 20.55
N SER A 71 -11.52 -6.52 20.59
CA SER A 71 -10.61 -6.61 19.45
C SER A 71 -10.66 -8.01 18.83
N ALA A 72 -10.60 -9.06 19.67
CA ALA A 72 -10.76 -10.44 19.22
C ALA A 72 -12.12 -10.73 18.54
N GLY A 73 -13.18 -10.03 18.96
CA GLY A 73 -14.49 -10.06 18.31
C GLY A 73 -14.49 -9.35 16.95
N THR A 74 -13.85 -8.18 16.85
CA THR A 74 -13.75 -7.43 15.58
C THR A 74 -12.91 -8.15 14.51
N GLU A 75 -11.99 -9.00 14.92
CA GLU A 75 -11.19 -9.84 14.01
C GLU A 75 -12.01 -10.94 13.31
N VAL A 76 -13.24 -11.21 13.76
CA VAL A 76 -14.06 -12.28 13.19
C VAL A 76 -14.56 -11.88 11.79
N ASN A 77 -13.98 -12.49 10.76
CA ASN A 77 -14.32 -12.18 9.38
C ASN A 77 -15.37 -13.13 8.79
N VAL A 78 -16.64 -12.70 8.84
CA VAL A 78 -17.77 -13.46 8.28
C VAL A 78 -17.72 -13.52 6.73
N GLY A 79 -17.07 -12.53 6.09
CA GLY A 79 -16.92 -12.49 4.63
C GLY A 79 -16.11 -13.67 4.10
N ILE A 80 -14.99 -13.99 4.74
CA ILE A 80 -14.15 -15.14 4.38
C ILE A 80 -14.89 -16.47 4.62
N LEU A 81 -15.61 -16.58 5.73
CA LEU A 81 -16.43 -17.77 6.03
C LEU A 81 -17.51 -17.99 4.95
N ARG A 82 -18.12 -16.93 4.43
CA ARG A 82 -19.10 -17.03 3.33
C ARG A 82 -18.43 -17.38 2.00
N LYS A 83 -17.25 -16.82 1.72
CA LYS A 83 -16.47 -17.10 0.49
C LYS A 83 -15.96 -18.55 0.45
N ARG A 84 -15.57 -19.12 1.59
CA ARG A 84 -14.90 -20.44 1.69
C ARG A 84 -15.39 -21.27 2.87
N THR A 85 -16.69 -21.55 2.90
CA THR A 85 -17.33 -22.17 4.07
C THR A 85 -16.73 -23.51 4.48
N LYS A 86 -16.55 -24.47 3.54
CA LYS A 86 -16.05 -25.81 3.89
C LYS A 86 -14.61 -25.79 4.42
N PRO A 87 -13.62 -25.21 3.71
CA PRO A 87 -12.23 -25.20 4.21
C PRO A 87 -12.09 -24.45 5.53
N VAL A 88 -12.78 -23.31 5.68
CA VAL A 88 -12.76 -22.50 6.90
C VAL A 88 -13.36 -23.25 8.08
N LEU A 89 -14.50 -23.91 7.91
CA LEU A 89 -15.12 -24.70 8.99
C LEU A 89 -14.27 -25.92 9.36
N VAL A 90 -13.75 -26.66 8.37
CA VAL A 90 -12.90 -27.83 8.64
C VAL A 90 -11.66 -27.41 9.42
N PHE A 91 -10.95 -26.39 8.94
CA PHE A 91 -9.77 -25.90 9.64
C PHE A 91 -10.13 -25.35 11.02
N GLY A 92 -11.13 -24.47 11.11
CA GLY A 92 -11.58 -23.86 12.37
C GLY A 92 -11.98 -24.87 13.43
N LEU A 93 -12.82 -25.86 13.10
CA LEU A 93 -13.26 -26.90 14.02
C LEU A 93 -12.09 -27.79 14.47
N LEU A 94 -11.18 -28.17 13.57
CA LEU A 94 -10.01 -28.96 13.93
C LEU A 94 -9.05 -28.18 14.83
N THR A 95 -8.81 -26.90 14.53
CA THR A 95 -7.97 -26.02 15.36
C THR A 95 -8.61 -25.62 16.68
N PHE A 96 -9.92 -25.81 16.82
CA PHE A 96 -10.60 -25.70 18.11
C PHE A 96 -10.55 -27.02 18.88
N PHE A 97 -11.16 -28.09 18.36
CA PHE A 97 -11.40 -29.32 19.12
C PHE A 97 -10.12 -30.07 19.47
N ILE A 98 -9.14 -30.15 18.56
CA ILE A 98 -7.91 -30.92 18.83
C ILE A 98 -7.11 -30.27 19.98
N PRO A 99 -6.80 -28.95 19.95
CA PRO A 99 -6.17 -28.30 21.09
C PRO A 99 -7.06 -28.23 22.34
N PHE A 100 -8.38 -28.06 22.18
CA PHE A 100 -9.33 -28.00 23.29
C PHE A 100 -9.31 -29.29 24.12
N PHE A 101 -9.51 -30.45 23.48
CA PHE A 101 -9.48 -31.72 24.18
C PHE A 101 -8.08 -32.09 24.67
N SER A 102 -7.02 -31.70 23.95
CA SER A 102 -5.66 -31.86 24.43
C SER A 102 -5.42 -31.06 25.72
N GLY A 103 -5.94 -29.85 25.81
CA GLY A 103 -5.82 -29.01 27.01
C GLY A 103 -6.67 -29.53 28.18
N ILE A 104 -7.86 -30.07 27.92
CA ILE A 104 -8.66 -30.76 28.95
C ILE A 104 -7.91 -31.98 29.48
N ALA A 105 -7.40 -32.84 28.60
CA ALA A 105 -6.66 -34.04 28.99
C ALA A 105 -5.41 -33.67 29.81
N PHE A 106 -4.67 -32.66 29.37
CA PHE A 106 -3.50 -32.14 30.08
C PHE A 106 -3.88 -31.56 31.45
N GLY A 107 -4.97 -30.79 31.53
CA GLY A 107 -5.47 -30.21 32.78
C GLY A 107 -5.96 -31.27 33.77
N LEU A 108 -6.70 -32.29 33.31
CA LEU A 108 -7.15 -33.37 34.19
C LEU A 108 -5.99 -34.23 34.70
N ALA A 109 -4.95 -34.43 33.89
CA ALA A 109 -3.74 -35.15 34.29
C ALA A 109 -2.91 -34.38 35.33
N LEU A 110 -3.03 -33.05 35.38
CA LEU A 110 -2.29 -32.18 36.30
C LEU A 110 -3.08 -31.79 37.57
N PHE A 111 -4.42 -31.72 37.53
CA PHE A 111 -5.21 -30.96 38.53
C PHE A 111 -6.32 -31.74 39.26
N ASP A 112 -6.06 -32.96 39.71
CA ASP A 112 -6.90 -33.68 40.69
C ASP A 112 -8.43 -33.47 40.51
N GLN A 113 -8.90 -33.58 39.27
CA GLN A 113 -10.32 -33.53 38.84
C GLN A 113 -11.05 -32.15 38.82
N LYS A 114 -10.39 -30.98 38.83
CA LYS A 114 -11.09 -29.69 38.61
C LYS A 114 -11.53 -29.51 37.13
N ILE A 115 -12.73 -29.98 36.79
CA ILE A 115 -13.28 -30.00 35.42
C ILE A 115 -13.31 -28.60 34.78
N VAL A 116 -13.76 -27.57 35.51
CA VAL A 116 -13.86 -26.20 34.96
C VAL A 116 -12.49 -25.63 34.63
N SER A 117 -11.49 -25.85 35.48
CA SER A 117 -10.09 -25.47 35.23
C SER A 117 -9.53 -26.17 33.99
N ALA A 118 -9.80 -27.47 33.82
CA ALA A 118 -9.39 -28.22 32.64
C ALA A 118 -10.07 -27.72 31.35
N ILE A 119 -11.36 -27.36 31.41
CA ILE A 119 -12.10 -26.77 30.28
C ILE A 119 -11.51 -25.41 29.89
N LEU A 120 -11.19 -24.54 30.87
CA LEU A 120 -10.56 -23.24 30.60
C LEU A 120 -9.14 -23.41 30.04
N LEU A 121 -8.40 -24.43 30.46
CA LEU A 121 -7.10 -24.77 29.88
C LEU A 121 -7.22 -25.27 28.43
N GLY A 122 -8.25 -26.06 28.14
CA GLY A 122 -8.65 -26.40 26.77
C GLY A 122 -8.95 -25.16 25.93
N ALA A 123 -9.75 -24.23 26.47
CA ALA A 123 -10.12 -22.99 25.78
C ALA A 123 -8.87 -22.13 25.49
N PHE A 124 -7.94 -22.06 26.45
CA PHE A 124 -6.65 -21.42 26.27
C PHE A 124 -5.85 -22.07 25.12
N PHE A 125 -5.72 -23.39 25.08
CA PHE A 125 -5.01 -24.10 23.98
C PHE A 125 -5.67 -23.93 22.62
N ALA A 126 -7.00 -23.85 22.56
CA ALA A 126 -7.74 -23.62 21.32
C ALA A 126 -7.69 -22.16 20.83
N SER A 127 -7.35 -21.20 21.70
CA SER A 127 -7.27 -19.78 21.35
C SER A 127 -6.17 -19.50 20.32
N SER A 128 -6.39 -18.57 19.40
CA SER A 128 -5.43 -18.23 18.33
C SER A 128 -5.31 -16.72 18.13
N GLY A 129 -4.09 -16.24 17.84
CA GLY A 129 -3.76 -14.84 17.56
C GLY A 129 -3.23 -14.62 16.13
N SER A 130 -4.11 -14.60 15.13
CA SER A 130 -3.72 -14.51 13.72
C SER A 130 -3.07 -13.19 13.31
N LEU A 131 -3.39 -12.07 13.97
CA LEU A 131 -2.86 -10.74 13.63
C LEU A 131 -1.35 -10.62 13.82
N VAL A 132 -0.77 -11.37 14.75
CA VAL A 132 0.67 -11.28 15.09
C VAL A 132 1.57 -11.64 13.90
N ILE A 133 1.08 -12.44 12.96
CA ILE A 133 1.85 -12.93 11.82
C ILE A 133 1.67 -12.06 10.58
N GLN A 134 0.57 -11.31 10.49
CA GLN A 134 0.25 -10.54 9.29
C GLN A 134 1.35 -9.53 8.91
N PRO A 135 1.94 -8.76 9.86
CA PRO A 135 3.04 -7.85 9.55
C PRO A 135 4.34 -8.55 9.12
N ILE A 136 4.50 -9.84 9.44
CA ILE A 136 5.72 -10.63 9.18
C ILE A 136 5.65 -11.28 7.79
N LEU A 137 4.44 -11.52 7.27
CA LEU A 137 4.22 -12.14 5.97
C LEU A 137 4.05 -11.09 4.87
N ARG A 138 4.55 -11.43 3.68
CA ARG A 138 4.30 -10.63 2.46
C ARG A 138 2.82 -10.67 2.08
N SER A 139 2.32 -9.61 1.47
CA SER A 139 0.91 -9.48 1.08
C SER A 139 0.43 -10.58 0.12
N ASP A 140 1.31 -11.14 -0.71
CA ASP A 140 1.01 -12.27 -1.61
C ASP A 140 0.79 -13.59 -0.88
N LEU A 141 1.44 -13.79 0.27
CA LEU A 141 1.20 -14.92 1.16
C LEU A 141 -0.09 -14.73 1.96
N LEU A 142 -0.45 -13.49 2.29
CA LEU A 142 -1.71 -13.16 2.97
C LEU A 142 -2.94 -13.38 2.08
N SER A 143 -2.82 -13.14 0.77
CA SER A 143 -3.90 -13.38 -0.21
C SER A 143 -4.00 -14.83 -0.70
N ARG A 144 -3.06 -15.69 -0.30
CA ARG A 144 -3.09 -17.13 -0.61
C ARG A 144 -4.29 -17.78 0.07
N GLU A 145 -4.90 -18.74 -0.61
CA GLU A 145 -6.08 -19.45 -0.08
C GLU A 145 -5.84 -20.05 1.31
N SER A 146 -4.67 -20.68 1.53
CA SER A 146 -4.31 -21.27 2.82
C SER A 146 -4.28 -20.23 3.94
N ALA A 147 -3.82 -19.00 3.67
CA ALA A 147 -3.84 -17.91 4.65
C ALA A 147 -5.26 -17.35 4.89
N GLU A 148 -6.08 -17.19 3.83
CA GLU A 148 -7.50 -16.83 3.97
C GLU A 148 -8.24 -17.87 4.85
N VAL A 149 -8.03 -19.16 4.57
CA VAL A 149 -8.62 -20.27 5.33
C VAL A 149 -8.11 -20.29 6.76
N ALA A 150 -6.83 -20.00 6.98
CA ALA A 150 -6.27 -19.95 8.32
C ALA A 150 -6.88 -18.83 9.16
N HIS A 151 -6.98 -17.63 8.60
CA HIS A 151 -7.57 -16.47 9.28
C HIS A 151 -9.08 -16.65 9.53
N GLY A 152 -9.81 -17.18 8.54
CA GLY A 152 -11.22 -17.54 8.71
C GLY A 152 -11.43 -18.63 9.76
N GLY A 153 -10.59 -19.67 9.77
CA GLY A 153 -10.71 -20.75 10.76
C GLY A 153 -10.33 -20.30 12.17
N ALA A 154 -9.34 -19.41 12.31
CA ALA A 154 -9.03 -18.75 13.58
C ALA A 154 -10.23 -17.95 14.11
N SER A 155 -10.99 -17.30 13.22
CA SER A 155 -12.24 -16.61 13.58
C SER A 155 -13.29 -17.58 14.15
N VAL A 156 -13.48 -18.73 13.51
CA VAL A 156 -14.38 -19.79 14.01
C VAL A 156 -13.93 -20.31 15.37
N SER A 157 -12.63 -20.60 15.54
CA SER A 157 -12.09 -21.06 16.82
C SER A 157 -12.31 -20.03 17.93
N ARG A 158 -12.11 -18.74 17.66
CA ARG A 158 -12.35 -17.66 18.64
C ARG A 158 -13.80 -17.58 19.11
N ILE A 159 -14.76 -17.71 18.19
CA ILE A 159 -16.18 -17.75 18.55
C ILE A 159 -16.43 -18.92 19.52
N LEU A 160 -15.91 -20.11 19.21
CA LEU A 160 -16.08 -21.30 20.05
C LEU A 160 -15.38 -21.14 21.42
N VAL A 161 -14.17 -20.59 21.45
CA VAL A 161 -13.45 -20.27 22.69
C VAL A 161 -14.22 -19.27 23.54
N ALA A 162 -14.77 -18.20 22.93
CA ALA A 162 -15.60 -17.23 23.64
C ALA A 162 -16.85 -17.89 24.24
N PHE A 163 -17.50 -18.82 23.52
CA PHE A 163 -18.60 -19.62 24.08
C PHE A 163 -18.14 -20.47 25.27
N VAL A 164 -16.99 -21.14 25.19
CA VAL A 164 -16.49 -21.92 26.33
C VAL A 164 -16.24 -21.03 27.55
N VAL A 165 -15.56 -19.88 27.36
CA VAL A 165 -15.28 -18.94 28.45
C VAL A 165 -16.58 -18.35 29.03
N PHE A 166 -17.58 -18.12 28.18
CA PHE A 166 -18.92 -17.71 28.61
C PHE A 166 -19.58 -18.78 29.49
N PHE A 167 -19.65 -20.03 29.05
CA PHE A 167 -20.25 -21.12 29.82
C PHE A 167 -19.47 -21.43 31.10
N ALA A 168 -18.15 -21.26 31.11
CA ALA A 168 -17.35 -21.39 32.33
C ALA A 168 -17.58 -20.25 33.32
N GLY A 169 -17.90 -19.04 32.84
CA GLY A 169 -18.18 -17.86 33.66
C GLY A 169 -19.61 -17.80 34.20
N ILE A 170 -20.58 -18.42 33.51
CA ILE A 170 -21.95 -18.57 34.01
C ILE A 170 -22.01 -19.86 34.84
N ALA A 171 -21.70 -19.75 36.13
CA ALA A 171 -21.99 -20.83 37.06
C ALA A 171 -23.49 -21.16 36.99
N PHE A 172 -23.83 -22.46 36.95
CA PHE A 172 -25.22 -22.91 36.93
C PHE A 172 -25.96 -22.34 38.14
N PRO A 173 -27.10 -21.63 37.97
CA PRO A 173 -27.88 -21.16 39.11
C PRO A 173 -28.32 -22.35 39.96
N GLU A 174 -27.89 -22.39 41.22
CA GLU A 174 -28.51 -23.28 42.20
C GLU A 174 -29.95 -22.78 42.44
N GLY A 175 -30.96 -23.62 42.17
CA GLY A 175 -32.36 -23.21 42.39
C GLY A 175 -33.45 -23.80 41.48
N GLY A 176 -33.16 -24.79 40.63
CA GLY A 176 -34.17 -25.46 39.81
C GLY A 176 -34.51 -24.75 38.48
N ILE A 177 -35.57 -25.20 37.80
CA ILE A 177 -35.85 -24.84 36.39
C ILE A 177 -36.29 -23.37 36.22
N LEU A 178 -37.07 -22.83 37.17
CA LEU A 178 -37.67 -21.50 37.02
C LEU A 178 -36.65 -20.35 37.07
N PRO A 179 -35.67 -20.32 38.00
CA PRO A 179 -34.56 -19.35 37.96
C PRO A 179 -33.68 -19.52 36.72
N ALA A 180 -33.43 -20.77 36.29
CA ALA A 180 -32.64 -21.04 35.09
C ALA A 180 -33.30 -20.49 33.82
N MET A 181 -34.63 -20.64 33.68
CA MET A 181 -35.39 -20.05 32.56
C MET A 181 -35.37 -18.52 32.58
N LYS A 182 -35.48 -17.89 33.76
CA LYS A 182 -35.40 -16.44 33.90
C LYS A 182 -34.03 -15.91 33.47
N THR A 183 -32.96 -16.55 33.94
CA THR A 183 -31.58 -16.21 33.55
C THR A 183 -31.36 -16.40 32.05
N ALA A 184 -31.81 -17.54 31.49
CA ALA A 184 -31.71 -17.81 30.06
C ALA A 184 -32.48 -16.76 29.22
N GLY A 185 -33.67 -16.36 29.64
CA GLY A 185 -34.45 -15.30 29.00
C GLY A 185 -33.76 -13.94 29.04
N LEU A 186 -33.10 -13.60 30.15
CA LEU A 186 -32.36 -12.35 30.30
C LEU A 186 -31.09 -12.32 29.45
N VAL A 187 -30.34 -13.43 29.41
CA VAL A 187 -29.19 -13.62 28.51
C VAL A 187 -29.60 -13.50 27.05
N ALA A 188 -30.71 -14.14 26.66
CA ALA A 188 -31.24 -14.05 25.30
C ALA A 188 -31.66 -12.61 24.95
N ALA A 189 -32.39 -11.94 25.84
CA ALA A 189 -32.79 -10.55 25.67
C ALA A 189 -31.58 -9.62 25.53
N TYR A 190 -30.50 -9.86 26.28
CA TYR A 190 -29.25 -9.12 26.19
C TYR A 190 -28.60 -9.26 24.80
N PHE A 191 -28.36 -10.49 24.32
CA PHE A 191 -27.74 -10.70 23.01
C PHE A 191 -28.62 -10.21 21.85
N VAL A 192 -29.94 -10.40 21.94
CA VAL A 192 -30.89 -9.86 20.95
C VAL A 192 -30.87 -8.32 20.96
N GLY A 193 -30.85 -7.71 22.15
CA GLY A 193 -30.71 -6.27 22.30
C GLY A 193 -29.44 -5.74 21.64
N LEU A 194 -28.29 -6.36 21.92
CA LEU A 194 -27.02 -6.01 21.27
C LEU A 194 -27.09 -6.16 19.74
N TYR A 195 -27.61 -7.29 19.24
CA TYR A 195 -27.75 -7.55 17.80
C TYR A 195 -28.62 -6.51 17.09
N LEU A 196 -29.69 -6.05 17.73
CA LEU A 196 -30.59 -5.04 17.16
C LEU A 196 -30.02 -3.62 17.26
N ILE A 197 -29.37 -3.27 18.37
CA ILE A 197 -28.99 -1.89 18.69
C ILE A 197 -27.61 -1.54 18.11
N LEU A 198 -26.59 -2.37 18.32
CA LEU A 198 -25.20 -2.02 18.01
C LEU A 198 -24.93 -1.76 16.52
N PRO A 199 -25.33 -2.63 15.57
CA PRO A 199 -25.07 -2.38 14.15
C PRO A 199 -25.77 -1.12 13.64
N ARG A 200 -26.98 -0.83 14.16
CA ARG A 200 -27.74 0.38 13.80
C ARG A 200 -27.04 1.64 14.32
N LEU A 201 -26.68 1.68 15.61
CA LEU A 201 -25.96 2.81 16.19
C LEU A 201 -24.62 3.06 15.50
N ALA A 202 -23.84 2.00 15.25
CA ALA A 202 -22.58 2.10 14.53
C ALA A 202 -22.78 2.69 13.12
N SER A 203 -23.79 2.22 12.38
CA SER A 203 -24.09 2.73 11.03
C SER A 203 -24.55 4.19 11.02
N ILE A 204 -25.31 4.64 12.03
CA ILE A 204 -25.80 6.03 12.14
C ILE A 204 -24.62 6.97 12.33
N VAL A 205 -23.69 6.62 13.21
CA VAL A 205 -22.49 7.43 13.47
C VAL A 205 -21.60 7.46 12.24
N ILE A 206 -21.27 6.32 11.64
CA ILE A 206 -20.43 6.27 10.42
C ILE A 206 -21.01 7.13 9.27
N ARG A 207 -22.34 7.18 9.12
CA ARG A 207 -23.00 7.98 8.08
C ARG A 207 -23.05 9.48 8.40
N LYS A 208 -23.30 9.85 9.66
CA LYS A 208 -23.49 11.26 10.06
C LYS A 208 -22.18 11.98 10.34
N THR A 209 -21.12 11.29 10.76
CA THR A 209 -19.87 11.92 11.19
C THR A 209 -18.84 12.11 10.07
N ARG A 210 -19.22 11.95 8.79
CA ARG A 210 -18.38 12.36 7.64
C ARG A 210 -17.92 13.84 7.69
N ALA A 211 -18.34 14.63 8.69
CA ALA A 211 -18.00 16.04 8.86
C ALA A 211 -17.17 16.44 10.11
N GLN A 212 -16.91 15.59 11.14
CA GLN A 212 -16.15 16.03 12.35
C GLN A 212 -15.32 14.90 13.03
N GLY A 213 -13.99 14.94 12.87
CA GLY A 213 -13.08 13.79 13.01
C GLY A 213 -12.64 13.26 14.38
N SER A 214 -13.31 13.55 15.51
CA SER A 214 -12.89 13.04 16.84
C SER A 214 -13.96 12.29 17.66
N ILE A 215 -15.25 12.44 17.32
CA ILE A 215 -16.36 11.89 18.15
C ILE A 215 -16.53 10.37 17.97
N ASP A 216 -16.14 9.84 16.80
CA ASP A 216 -16.41 8.44 16.42
C ASP A 216 -15.72 7.42 17.32
N ALA A 217 -14.43 7.63 17.62
CA ALA A 217 -13.66 6.69 18.44
C ALA A 217 -14.18 6.63 19.88
N VAL A 218 -14.55 7.79 20.45
CA VAL A 218 -15.13 7.89 21.79
C VAL A 218 -16.51 7.24 21.83
N PHE A 219 -17.34 7.44 20.81
CA PHE A 219 -18.66 6.80 20.73
C PHE A 219 -18.56 5.28 20.67
N ILE A 220 -17.61 4.77 19.90
CA ILE A 220 -17.39 3.32 19.80
C ILE A 220 -16.87 2.78 21.13
N LEU A 221 -15.93 3.46 21.77
CA LEU A 221 -15.44 3.09 23.09
C LEU A 221 -16.58 3.08 24.12
N PHE A 222 -17.50 4.04 24.04
CA PHE A 222 -18.74 4.03 24.80
C PHE A 222 -19.58 2.78 24.53
N LEU A 223 -19.81 2.38 23.27
CA LEU A 223 -20.56 1.15 22.95
C LEU A 223 -19.89 -0.11 23.52
N ILE A 224 -18.56 -0.19 23.44
CA ILE A 224 -17.77 -1.30 23.98
C ILE A 224 -18.00 -1.40 25.49
N PHE A 225 -17.71 -0.34 26.23
CA PHE A 225 -17.85 -0.36 27.69
C PHE A 225 -19.31 -0.45 28.14
N ALA A 226 -20.25 0.18 27.42
CA ALA A 226 -21.68 0.03 27.71
C ALA A 226 -22.13 -1.44 27.56
N SER A 227 -21.71 -2.14 26.50
CA SER A 227 -21.99 -3.57 26.36
C SER A 227 -21.37 -4.38 27.49
N ALA A 228 -20.11 -4.09 27.86
CA ALA A 228 -19.44 -4.77 28.96
C ALA A 228 -20.10 -4.52 30.33
N THR A 229 -20.61 -3.30 30.58
CA THR A 229 -21.32 -2.94 31.81
C THR A 229 -22.72 -3.54 31.87
N LEU A 230 -23.43 -3.65 30.74
CA LEU A 230 -24.77 -4.23 30.68
C LEU A 230 -24.76 -5.76 30.86
N GLY A 231 -23.67 -6.44 30.44
CA GLY A 231 -23.52 -7.89 30.55
C GLY A 231 -23.80 -8.45 31.95
N PRO A 232 -23.13 -7.97 33.02
CA PRO A 232 -23.33 -8.49 34.37
C PRO A 232 -24.77 -8.42 34.88
N TYR A 233 -25.53 -7.39 34.49
CA TYR A 233 -26.96 -7.31 34.81
C TYR A 233 -27.78 -8.42 34.15
N ALA A 234 -27.32 -8.95 33.02
CA ALA A 234 -27.91 -10.08 32.32
C ALA A 234 -27.35 -11.45 32.75
N GLY A 235 -26.40 -11.49 33.70
CA GLY A 235 -25.69 -12.70 34.09
C GLY A 235 -24.59 -13.10 33.10
N VAL A 236 -24.15 -12.18 32.23
CA VAL A 236 -23.08 -12.40 31.23
C VAL A 236 -21.82 -11.69 31.70
N PRO A 237 -20.63 -12.33 31.73
CA PRO A 237 -19.41 -11.63 32.05
C PRO A 237 -19.14 -10.47 31.07
N GLY A 238 -18.72 -9.30 31.58
CA GLY A 238 -18.59 -8.08 30.77
C GLY A 238 -17.64 -8.24 29.56
N TYR A 239 -16.56 -9.00 29.71
CA TYR A 239 -15.64 -9.30 28.61
C TYR A 239 -16.28 -10.12 27.48
N ILE A 240 -17.27 -10.99 27.76
CA ILE A 240 -18.05 -11.69 26.71
C ILE A 240 -18.98 -10.71 26.00
N GLY A 241 -19.57 -9.78 26.75
CA GLY A 241 -20.35 -8.68 26.18
C GLY A 241 -19.55 -7.87 25.17
N ALA A 242 -18.32 -7.51 25.54
CA ALA A 242 -17.38 -6.79 24.69
C ALA A 242 -16.99 -7.59 23.44
N PHE A 243 -16.70 -8.89 23.57
CA PHE A 243 -16.43 -9.77 22.42
C PHE A 243 -17.59 -9.78 21.43
N PHE A 244 -18.82 -9.94 21.92
CA PHE A 244 -20.00 -9.95 21.06
C PHE A 244 -20.25 -8.59 20.42
N ALA A 245 -20.00 -7.49 21.13
CA ALA A 245 -20.07 -6.15 20.57
C ALA A 245 -19.06 -5.96 19.42
N GLY A 246 -17.83 -6.43 19.59
CA GLY A 246 -16.80 -6.42 18.53
C GLY A 246 -17.25 -7.21 17.31
N PHE A 247 -17.75 -8.43 17.52
CA PHE A 247 -18.28 -9.27 16.45
C PHE A 247 -19.40 -8.60 15.64
N LEU A 248 -20.35 -7.95 16.32
CA LEU A 248 -21.49 -7.31 15.66
C LEU A 248 -21.12 -6.03 14.90
N VAL A 249 -20.10 -5.30 15.38
CA VAL A 249 -19.69 -4.03 14.80
C VAL A 249 -18.60 -4.22 13.73
N ALA A 250 -17.92 -5.37 13.68
CA ALA A 250 -16.87 -5.67 12.70
C ALA A 250 -17.20 -5.29 11.24
N PRO A 251 -18.40 -5.58 10.70
CA PRO A 251 -18.74 -5.20 9.32
C PRO A 251 -18.84 -3.68 9.09
N ALA A 252 -19.19 -2.93 10.13
CA ALA A 252 -19.27 -1.48 10.08
C ALA A 252 -17.87 -0.85 10.06
N PHE A 253 -16.90 -1.43 10.79
CA PHE A 253 -15.50 -0.97 10.80
C PHE A 253 -14.74 -1.30 9.53
N SER A 254 -14.99 -2.46 8.92
CA SER A 254 -14.38 -2.81 7.64
C SER A 254 -14.76 -1.85 6.51
N SER A 255 -15.86 -1.11 6.67
CA SER A 255 -16.34 -0.10 5.72
C SER A 255 -15.68 1.28 5.91
N SER A 256 -14.98 1.55 7.02
CA SER A 256 -14.32 2.84 7.31
C SER A 256 -12.94 2.65 7.93
N LYS A 257 -11.89 2.73 7.10
CA LYS A 257 -10.49 2.60 7.53
C LYS A 257 -10.07 3.63 8.60
N SER A 258 -10.64 4.84 8.57
CA SER A 258 -10.32 5.91 9.55
C SER A 258 -10.83 5.59 10.95
N ILE A 259 -11.97 4.90 11.07
CA ILE A 259 -12.54 4.56 12.37
C ILE A 259 -11.81 3.37 12.99
N ALA A 260 -11.56 2.34 12.18
CA ALA A 260 -10.76 1.18 12.60
C ALA A 260 -9.39 1.63 13.12
N SER A 261 -8.66 2.45 12.35
CA SER A 261 -7.34 2.92 12.77
C SER A 261 -7.36 3.74 14.06
N ARG A 262 -8.41 4.53 14.32
CA ARG A 262 -8.52 5.32 15.57
C ARG A 262 -8.80 4.45 16.79
N ILE A 263 -9.60 3.40 16.64
CA ILE A 263 -9.87 2.44 17.72
C ILE A 263 -8.61 1.64 18.01
N ASP A 264 -7.94 1.15 16.97
CA ASP A 264 -6.67 0.43 17.10
C ASP A 264 -5.62 1.34 17.76
N LEU A 265 -5.54 2.62 17.37
CA LEU A 265 -4.65 3.59 18.01
C LEU A 265 -4.91 3.75 19.50
N LEU A 266 -6.16 3.95 19.93
CA LEU A 266 -6.49 4.10 21.36
C LEU A 266 -6.33 2.78 22.13
N GLY A 267 -6.71 1.69 21.51
CA GLY A 267 -6.68 0.34 22.06
C GLY A 267 -5.28 -0.20 22.25
N ASP A 268 -4.51 -0.23 21.17
CA ASP A 268 -3.18 -0.84 21.13
C ASP A 268 -2.11 0.06 21.77
N SER A 269 -2.32 1.38 21.79
CA SER A 269 -1.38 2.32 22.44
C SER A 269 -1.63 2.49 23.93
N LEU A 270 -2.83 2.17 24.43
CA LEU A 270 -3.26 2.52 25.79
C LEU A 270 -3.84 1.33 26.55
N PHE A 271 -4.86 0.65 26.05
CA PHE A 271 -5.51 -0.43 26.80
C PHE A 271 -4.70 -1.73 26.81
N LEU A 272 -4.13 -2.10 25.66
CA LEU A 272 -3.36 -3.33 25.51
C LEU A 272 -2.06 -3.33 26.34
N PRO A 273 -1.22 -2.27 26.34
CA PRO A 273 0.01 -2.26 27.14
C PRO A 273 -0.26 -2.39 28.64
N PHE A 274 -1.30 -1.75 29.14
CA PHE A 274 -1.66 -1.82 30.56
C PHE A 274 -2.11 -3.22 30.97
N LEU A 275 -2.92 -3.91 30.15
CA LEU A 275 -3.27 -5.31 30.39
C LEU A 275 -2.03 -6.20 30.46
N LEU A 276 -1.15 -6.09 29.46
CA LEU A 276 0.01 -6.97 29.35
C LEU A 276 1.02 -6.75 30.48
N VAL A 277 1.26 -5.49 30.84
CA VAL A 277 2.10 -5.14 32.00
C VAL A 277 1.44 -5.59 33.30
N PHE A 278 0.12 -5.44 33.46
CA PHE A 278 -0.61 -5.95 34.63
C PHE A 278 -0.47 -7.47 34.78
N ILE A 279 -0.65 -8.23 33.69
CA ILE A 279 -0.48 -9.69 33.69
C ILE A 279 0.96 -10.06 34.04
N GLY A 280 1.95 -9.37 33.45
CA GLY A 280 3.36 -9.60 33.75
C GLY A 280 3.75 -9.29 35.20
N ALA A 281 3.31 -8.15 35.72
CA ALA A 281 3.61 -7.73 37.10
C ALA A 281 2.89 -8.60 38.15
N SER A 282 1.76 -9.21 37.79
CA SER A 282 1.04 -10.14 38.66
C SER A 282 1.60 -11.57 38.65
N ALA A 283 2.57 -11.85 37.78
CA ALA A 283 3.20 -13.15 37.68
C ALA A 283 4.18 -13.37 38.84
N ASP A 284 4.11 -14.55 39.45
CA ASP A 284 5.00 -14.95 40.54
C ASP A 284 5.60 -16.33 40.29
N PHE A 285 6.76 -16.36 39.66
CA PHE A 285 7.47 -17.60 39.35
C PHE A 285 8.07 -18.31 40.58
N SER A 286 8.12 -17.64 41.75
CA SER A 286 8.62 -18.25 42.98
C SER A 286 7.70 -19.34 43.52
N LEU A 287 6.41 -19.29 43.16
CA LEU A 287 5.39 -20.26 43.57
C LEU A 287 5.42 -21.58 42.79
N ILE A 288 6.36 -21.75 41.85
CA ILE A 288 6.53 -23.02 41.14
C ILE A 288 7.32 -23.98 42.05
N PRO A 289 6.66 -25.02 42.62
CA PRO A 289 7.16 -25.72 43.80
C PRO A 289 8.40 -26.60 43.53
N SER A 290 8.66 -26.97 42.27
CA SER A 290 9.83 -27.76 41.91
C SER A 290 10.21 -27.60 40.44
N ILE A 291 11.50 -27.77 40.13
CA ILE A 291 12.02 -27.75 38.75
C ILE A 291 11.33 -28.82 37.86
N PRO A 292 11.10 -30.07 38.33
CA PRO A 292 10.34 -31.05 37.54
C PRO A 292 8.91 -30.60 37.20
N MET A 293 8.21 -29.95 38.13
CA MET A 293 6.86 -29.42 37.87
C MET A 293 6.91 -28.26 36.88
N ALA A 294 7.90 -27.38 36.99
CA ALA A 294 8.14 -26.31 36.02
C ALA A 294 8.38 -26.87 34.61
N VAL A 295 9.26 -27.87 34.49
CA VAL A 295 9.58 -28.54 33.22
C VAL A 295 8.36 -29.27 32.68
N ALA A 296 7.61 -29.99 33.51
CA ALA A 296 6.38 -30.67 33.09
C ALA A 296 5.32 -29.68 32.59
N LEU A 297 5.16 -28.54 33.26
CA LEU A 297 4.22 -27.51 32.84
C LEU A 297 4.64 -26.86 31.52
N VAL A 298 5.91 -26.49 31.37
CA VAL A 298 6.41 -25.84 30.15
C VAL A 298 6.47 -26.81 28.98
N ALA A 299 7.11 -27.96 29.14
CA ALA A 299 7.25 -28.96 28.08
C ALA A 299 5.90 -29.60 27.75
N GLY A 300 5.06 -29.87 28.75
CA GLY A 300 3.71 -30.39 28.56
C GLY A 300 2.81 -29.38 27.85
N SER A 301 2.83 -28.10 28.25
CA SER A 301 2.04 -27.06 27.58
C SER A 301 2.55 -26.79 26.16
N ALA A 302 3.85 -26.84 25.92
CA ALA A 302 4.40 -26.72 24.57
C ALA A 302 4.00 -27.93 23.70
N LEU A 303 4.16 -29.16 24.20
CA LEU A 303 3.84 -30.37 23.46
C LEU A 303 2.33 -30.50 23.21
N CYS A 304 1.51 -30.32 24.24
CA CYS A 304 0.06 -30.41 24.14
C CYS A 304 -0.54 -29.18 23.44
N GLY A 305 -0.08 -27.96 23.72
CA GLY A 305 -0.59 -26.73 23.13
C GLY A 305 -0.14 -26.52 21.68
N LEU A 306 1.17 -26.52 21.40
CA LEU A 306 1.68 -26.35 20.04
C LEU A 306 1.56 -27.63 19.21
N GLY A 307 1.82 -28.79 19.80
CA GLY A 307 1.73 -30.06 19.08
C GLY A 307 0.31 -30.39 18.63
N SER A 308 -0.71 -30.09 19.44
CA SER A 308 -2.11 -30.25 19.03
C SER A 308 -2.50 -29.33 17.86
N LYS A 309 -2.00 -28.09 17.84
CA LYS A 309 -2.21 -27.16 16.72
C LYS A 309 -1.47 -27.58 15.46
N LEU A 310 -0.24 -28.09 15.60
CA LEU A 310 0.51 -28.68 14.50
C LEU A 310 -0.25 -29.87 13.91
N LEU A 311 -0.79 -30.73 14.77
CA LEU A 311 -1.60 -31.88 14.35
C LEU A 311 -2.88 -31.41 13.64
N ALA A 312 -3.58 -30.41 14.16
CA ALA A 312 -4.76 -29.84 13.53
C ALA A 312 -4.45 -29.28 12.12
N ALA A 313 -3.38 -28.48 11.99
CA ALA A 313 -2.95 -27.95 10.70
C ALA A 313 -2.52 -29.04 9.71
N PHE A 314 -1.85 -30.08 10.19
CA PHE A 314 -1.46 -31.22 9.38
C PHE A 314 -2.66 -32.03 8.88
N ILE A 315 -3.61 -32.37 9.77
CA ILE A 315 -4.82 -33.12 9.43
C ILE A 315 -5.68 -32.30 8.45
N ALA A 316 -5.95 -31.04 8.78
CA ALA A 316 -6.75 -30.15 7.94
C ALA A 316 -6.11 -29.96 6.57
N GLY A 317 -4.81 -29.65 6.52
CA GLY A 317 -4.14 -29.46 5.24
C GLY A 317 -3.96 -30.73 4.43
N LYS A 318 -3.89 -31.92 5.04
CA LYS A 318 -3.95 -33.19 4.30
C LYS A 318 -5.35 -33.44 3.74
N PHE A 319 -6.39 -33.21 4.53
CA PHE A 319 -7.78 -33.39 4.12
C PHE A 319 -8.19 -32.41 3.00
N LEU A 320 -7.69 -31.17 3.06
CA LEU A 320 -7.97 -30.12 2.08
C LEU A 320 -7.03 -30.14 0.86
N GLY A 321 -6.09 -31.09 0.79
CA GLY A 321 -5.18 -31.24 -0.36
C GLY A 321 -4.07 -30.18 -0.45
N TYR A 322 -3.77 -29.48 0.65
CA TYR A 322 -2.75 -28.44 0.68
C TYR A 322 -1.32 -28.99 0.68
N SER A 323 -0.40 -28.25 0.06
CA SER A 323 1.03 -28.58 0.00
C SER A 323 1.69 -28.53 1.39
N ARG A 324 2.93 -29.02 1.50
CA ARG A 324 3.67 -28.96 2.78
C ARG A 324 3.89 -27.52 3.25
N ALA A 325 4.12 -26.61 2.32
CA ALA A 325 4.36 -25.22 2.64
C ALA A 325 3.06 -24.48 3.00
N ASP A 326 1.93 -24.83 2.38
CA ASP A 326 0.60 -24.36 2.78
C ASP A 326 0.21 -24.83 4.19
N ARG A 327 0.55 -26.06 4.56
CA ARG A 327 0.37 -26.57 5.93
C ARG A 327 1.20 -25.80 6.94
N GLY A 328 2.39 -25.37 6.55
CA GLY A 328 3.24 -24.49 7.36
C GLY A 328 2.61 -23.11 7.59
N LEU A 329 1.95 -22.54 6.57
CA LEU A 329 1.15 -21.31 6.73
C LEU A 329 -0.05 -21.52 7.66
N LEU A 330 -0.83 -22.59 7.46
CA LEU A 330 -1.95 -22.95 8.36
C LEU A 330 -1.49 -23.06 9.81
N PHE A 331 -0.36 -23.75 10.05
CA PHE A 331 0.22 -23.87 11.37
C PHE A 331 0.65 -22.53 11.92
N GLY A 332 1.39 -21.70 11.16
CA GLY A 332 1.77 -20.36 11.57
C GLY A 332 0.57 -19.59 12.12
N PHE A 333 -0.43 -19.32 11.29
CA PHE A 333 -1.62 -18.53 11.63
C PHE A 333 -2.42 -19.02 12.83
N SER A 334 -2.45 -20.33 13.08
CA SER A 334 -3.16 -20.90 14.24
C SER A 334 -2.28 -21.03 15.48
N SER A 335 -0.97 -21.23 15.34
CA SER A 335 -0.06 -21.58 16.44
C SER A 335 0.26 -20.44 17.39
N THR A 336 0.08 -19.19 16.97
CA THR A 336 0.37 -18.02 17.83
C THR A 336 -0.64 -17.89 18.95
N PHE A 337 -0.16 -17.93 20.19
CA PHE A 337 -0.89 -17.41 21.33
C PHE A 337 -0.58 -15.91 21.46
N ALA A 338 -1.57 -15.11 21.82
CA ALA A 338 -1.45 -13.65 21.81
C ALA A 338 -2.20 -13.02 23.00
N ALA A 339 -2.51 -11.72 22.91
CA ALA A 339 -3.20 -10.98 23.96
C ALA A 339 -4.52 -11.64 24.38
N PHE A 340 -5.31 -12.16 23.43
CA PHE A 340 -6.56 -12.87 23.72
C PHE A 340 -6.33 -14.15 24.56
N SER A 341 -5.24 -14.89 24.31
CA SER A 341 -4.88 -16.08 25.10
C SER A 341 -4.51 -15.70 26.53
N LEU A 342 -3.70 -14.64 26.71
CA LEU A 342 -3.33 -14.12 28.03
C LEU A 342 -4.55 -13.58 28.79
N ALA A 343 -5.49 -12.95 28.08
CA ALA A 343 -6.75 -12.49 28.65
C ALA A 343 -7.57 -13.67 29.23
N ILE A 344 -7.65 -14.80 28.52
CA ILE A 344 -8.31 -16.02 29.03
C ILE A 344 -7.61 -16.55 30.30
N ALA A 345 -6.28 -16.60 30.30
CA ALA A 345 -5.50 -17.04 31.46
C ALA A 345 -5.70 -16.10 32.66
N SER A 346 -5.76 -14.79 32.44
CA SER A 346 -6.03 -13.77 33.47
C SER A 346 -7.45 -13.91 34.05
N VAL A 347 -8.46 -14.14 33.21
CA VAL A 347 -9.84 -14.42 33.64
C VAL A 347 -9.88 -15.69 34.49
N ALA A 348 -9.23 -16.77 34.06
CA ALA A 348 -9.18 -18.02 34.81
C ALA A 348 -8.44 -17.87 36.16
N GLY A 349 -7.39 -17.05 36.22
CA GLY A 349 -6.67 -16.76 37.46
C GLY A 349 -7.49 -15.92 38.44
N SER A 350 -8.12 -14.85 37.96
CA SER A 350 -8.96 -13.96 38.80
C SER A 350 -10.22 -14.64 39.36
N THR A 351 -10.73 -15.68 38.69
CA THR A 351 -11.86 -16.49 39.15
C THR A 351 -11.45 -17.64 40.07
N GLY A 352 -10.15 -17.84 40.31
CA GLY A 352 -9.62 -18.93 41.13
C GLY A 352 -9.63 -20.30 40.43
N PHE A 353 -9.92 -20.35 39.13
CA PHE A 353 -9.85 -21.59 38.35
C PHE A 353 -8.42 -21.95 37.93
N PHE A 354 -7.54 -20.97 37.73
CA PHE A 354 -6.11 -21.18 37.55
C PHE A 354 -5.35 -20.76 38.80
N ASP A 355 -4.54 -21.66 39.33
CA ASP A 355 -3.55 -21.33 40.35
C ASP A 355 -2.38 -20.53 39.71
N GLN A 356 -1.62 -19.79 40.50
CA GLN A 356 -0.52 -18.96 39.99
C GLN A 356 0.49 -19.70 39.08
N PRO A 357 0.91 -20.94 39.38
CA PRO A 357 1.76 -21.70 38.47
C PRO A 357 1.17 -21.87 37.05
N LEU A 358 -0.15 -22.03 36.92
CA LEU A 358 -0.82 -22.13 35.61
C LEU A 358 -0.81 -20.82 34.84
N VAL A 359 -1.08 -19.71 35.52
CA VAL A 359 -1.04 -18.37 34.90
C VAL A 359 0.38 -18.10 34.39
N ASN A 360 1.40 -18.42 35.19
CA ASN A 360 2.81 -18.32 34.79
C ASN A 360 3.15 -19.23 33.60
N GLY A 361 2.66 -20.47 33.61
CA GLY A 361 2.83 -21.41 32.50
C GLY A 361 2.20 -20.92 31.21
N ALA A 362 1.02 -20.29 31.28
CA ALA A 362 0.37 -19.66 30.14
C ALA A 362 1.19 -18.50 29.56
N ILE A 363 1.82 -17.68 30.42
CA ILE A 363 2.73 -16.61 29.99
C ILE A 363 3.95 -17.19 29.27
N ILE A 364 4.58 -18.23 29.82
CA ILE A 364 5.71 -18.90 29.17
C ILE A 364 5.29 -19.48 27.82
N LEU A 365 4.13 -20.13 27.73
CA LEU A 365 3.64 -20.68 26.48
C LEU A 365 3.40 -19.61 25.42
N VAL A 366 2.87 -18.44 25.80
CA VAL A 366 2.70 -17.31 24.89
C VAL A 366 4.04 -16.86 24.33
N ILE A 367 5.06 -16.72 25.17
CA ILE A 367 6.42 -16.36 24.74
C ILE A 367 6.97 -17.44 23.78
N LEU A 368 6.95 -18.72 24.17
CA LEU A 368 7.52 -19.81 23.36
C LEU A 368 6.79 -20.02 22.03
N SER A 369 5.46 -20.00 22.05
CA SER A 369 4.62 -20.18 20.86
C SER A 369 4.81 -19.06 19.84
N SER A 370 4.98 -17.83 20.32
CA SER A 370 5.20 -16.67 19.48
C SER A 370 6.51 -16.75 18.70
N MET A 371 7.57 -17.33 19.30
CA MET A 371 8.83 -17.64 18.63
C MET A 371 8.66 -18.75 17.58
N ALA A 372 8.05 -19.87 17.98
CA ALA A 372 7.84 -21.02 17.10
C ALA A 372 7.01 -20.66 15.86
N SER A 373 5.96 -19.87 16.05
CA SER A 373 5.07 -19.38 14.98
C SER A 373 5.80 -18.45 14.01
N SER A 374 6.57 -17.48 14.53
CA SER A 374 7.32 -16.53 13.71
C SER A 374 8.35 -17.23 12.81
N VAL A 375 9.04 -18.24 13.33
CA VAL A 375 9.98 -19.06 12.56
C VAL A 375 9.24 -19.92 11.52
N ALA A 376 8.15 -20.58 11.91
CA ALA A 376 7.38 -21.41 10.99
C ALA A 376 6.78 -20.61 9.82
N ALA A 377 6.24 -19.42 10.10
CA ALA A 377 5.67 -18.52 9.09
C ALA A 377 6.75 -18.03 8.11
N ARG A 378 7.92 -17.61 8.59
CA ARG A 378 9.05 -17.15 7.75
C ARG A 378 9.60 -18.27 6.86
N ASN A 379 9.80 -19.48 7.40
CA ASN A 379 10.34 -20.62 6.65
C ASN A 379 9.35 -21.18 5.62
N SER A 380 8.05 -21.13 5.92
CA SER A 380 7.01 -21.55 4.97
C SER A 380 6.87 -20.54 3.83
N GLY A 381 6.98 -19.24 4.13
CA GLY A 381 7.01 -18.19 3.11
C GLY A 381 8.20 -18.32 2.15
N SER A 382 9.41 -18.60 2.65
CA SER A 382 10.60 -18.77 1.82
C SER A 382 10.56 -20.03 0.94
N SER A 383 10.03 -21.16 1.44
CA SER A 383 9.89 -22.40 0.67
C SER A 383 8.84 -22.30 -0.45
N ILE A 384 7.74 -21.57 -0.23
CA ILE A 384 6.74 -21.26 -1.26
C ILE A 384 7.35 -20.48 -2.43
N LEU A 385 8.23 -19.53 -2.14
CA LEU A 385 8.91 -18.71 -3.13
C LEU A 385 9.88 -19.55 -3.98
N LEU A 386 10.59 -20.48 -3.35
CA LEU A 386 11.48 -21.42 -4.04
C LEU A 386 10.72 -22.42 -4.95
N GLU A 387 9.54 -22.90 -4.53
CA GLU A 387 8.70 -23.82 -5.31
C GLU A 387 8.09 -23.13 -6.54
N LYS A 388 7.69 -21.85 -6.42
CA LYS A 388 7.25 -21.00 -7.55
C LYS A 388 8.34 -20.68 -8.57
N THR A 389 9.62 -20.84 -8.21
CA THR A 389 10.76 -20.51 -9.08
C THR A 389 11.06 -21.65 -10.09
N GLN A 390 10.51 -22.86 -9.88
CA GLN A 390 10.76 -24.04 -10.73
C GLN A 390 9.68 -24.35 -11.77
N GLU A 391 8.46 -23.80 -11.65
CA GLU A 391 7.44 -23.97 -12.69
C GLU A 391 7.64 -22.94 -13.81
N HIS A 392 7.84 -23.46 -15.03
CA HIS A 392 7.94 -22.75 -16.29
C HIS A 392 7.08 -21.47 -16.32
N ARG A 393 7.72 -20.31 -16.28
CA ARG A 393 7.08 -19.03 -16.62
C ARG A 393 7.79 -18.42 -17.82
N LEU A 394 7.03 -18.25 -18.89
CA LEU A 394 7.32 -17.27 -19.93
C LEU A 394 7.69 -15.94 -19.25
N PRO A 395 8.72 -15.23 -19.73
CA PRO A 395 9.20 -14.02 -19.05
C PRO A 395 8.06 -12.99 -18.99
N PRO A 396 7.70 -12.49 -17.79
CA PRO A 396 6.66 -11.48 -17.68
C PRO A 396 7.12 -10.21 -18.41
N SER A 397 6.28 -9.70 -19.30
CA SER A 397 6.50 -8.47 -20.07
C SER A 397 6.77 -7.28 -19.14
N VAL A 398 7.62 -6.38 -19.63
CA VAL A 398 7.83 -5.03 -19.07
C VAL A 398 7.05 -4.03 -19.91
N GLY A 399 6.50 -3.02 -19.26
CA GLY A 399 6.02 -1.82 -19.92
C GLY A 399 4.65 -1.97 -20.56
N GLU A 400 3.78 -2.79 -19.99
CA GLU A 400 2.37 -2.80 -20.38
C GLU A 400 1.66 -1.62 -19.73
N ARG A 401 1.74 -1.48 -18.41
CA ARG A 401 0.99 -0.43 -17.69
C ARG A 401 1.95 0.42 -16.88
N ILE A 402 2.41 1.52 -17.50
CA ILE A 402 3.42 2.42 -16.93
C ILE A 402 2.74 3.67 -16.40
N MET A 403 3.04 4.02 -15.15
CA MET A 403 2.64 5.29 -14.56
C MET A 403 3.83 6.23 -14.47
N VAL A 404 3.60 7.51 -14.80
CA VAL A 404 4.63 8.55 -14.76
C VAL A 404 4.19 9.64 -13.80
N ALA A 405 4.82 9.73 -12.63
CA ALA A 405 4.50 10.75 -11.64
C ALA A 405 5.13 12.11 -12.03
N LEU A 406 4.29 13.08 -12.36
CA LEU A 406 4.66 14.41 -12.81
C LEU A 406 4.47 15.42 -11.68
N SER A 407 5.56 16.09 -11.30
CA SER A 407 5.56 17.11 -10.23
C SER A 407 6.09 18.47 -10.67
N LYS A 408 6.87 18.54 -11.75
CA LYS A 408 7.47 19.77 -12.26
C LYS A 408 7.49 19.78 -13.80
N PRO A 409 7.22 20.91 -14.47
CA PRO A 409 7.15 20.96 -15.93
C PRO A 409 8.51 20.70 -16.57
N GLY A 410 9.58 21.25 -15.99
CA GLY A 410 10.94 21.10 -16.52
C GLY A 410 11.45 19.66 -16.58
N SER A 411 10.90 18.76 -15.76
CA SER A 411 11.22 17.32 -15.80
C SER A 411 10.13 16.46 -16.44
N ALA A 412 8.90 16.98 -16.57
CA ALA A 412 7.75 16.21 -17.03
C ALA A 412 7.97 15.63 -18.44
N HIS A 413 8.49 16.46 -19.36
CA HIS A 413 8.80 16.04 -20.72
C HIS A 413 9.76 14.86 -20.77
N ASN A 414 10.88 14.93 -20.04
CA ASN A 414 11.90 13.89 -20.05
C ASN A 414 11.44 12.59 -19.34
N LEU A 415 10.60 12.70 -18.31
CA LEU A 415 10.01 11.52 -17.65
C LEU A 415 8.99 10.83 -18.56
N MET A 416 8.23 11.60 -19.33
CA MET A 416 7.34 11.07 -20.36
C MET A 416 8.12 10.43 -21.52
N GLU A 417 9.25 11.00 -21.95
CA GLU A 417 10.12 10.34 -22.94
C GLU A 417 10.61 8.98 -22.43
N LEU A 418 10.98 8.88 -21.15
CA LEU A 418 11.35 7.62 -20.53
C LEU A 418 10.19 6.61 -20.52
N GLY A 419 8.99 7.07 -20.16
CA GLY A 419 7.77 6.24 -20.21
C GLY A 419 7.47 5.72 -21.61
N ILE A 420 7.59 6.57 -22.63
CA ILE A 420 7.42 6.23 -24.05
C ILE A 420 8.49 5.23 -24.52
N ALA A 421 9.75 5.43 -24.13
CA ALA A 421 10.84 4.52 -24.49
C ALA A 421 10.66 3.11 -23.89
N LEU A 422 10.07 3.03 -22.69
CA LEU A 422 9.77 1.78 -22.01
C LEU A 422 8.49 1.09 -22.50
N HIS A 423 7.59 1.85 -23.13
CA HIS A 423 6.33 1.34 -23.65
C HIS A 423 6.54 0.49 -24.91
N ARG A 424 6.00 -0.73 -24.94
CA ARG A 424 6.08 -1.58 -26.13
C ARG A 424 5.05 -1.13 -27.16
N ARG A 425 5.48 -0.81 -28.38
CA ARG A 425 4.60 -0.41 -29.52
C ARG A 425 3.47 -1.40 -29.85
N GLU A 426 3.63 -2.67 -29.48
CA GLU A 426 2.65 -3.74 -29.70
C GLU A 426 1.63 -3.86 -28.55
N SER A 427 1.82 -3.13 -27.45
CA SER A 427 0.91 -3.15 -26.30
C SER A 427 -0.27 -2.22 -26.54
N ALA A 428 -1.49 -2.72 -26.29
CA ALA A 428 -2.71 -1.90 -26.34
C ALA A 428 -2.93 -1.05 -25.07
N SER A 429 -2.05 -1.17 -24.07
CA SER A 429 -2.21 -0.52 -22.77
C SER A 429 -1.77 0.96 -22.82
N PRO A 430 -2.47 1.87 -22.14
CA PRO A 430 -2.09 3.28 -22.13
C PRO A 430 -0.98 3.59 -21.12
N LEU A 431 -0.31 4.73 -21.31
CA LEU A 431 0.52 5.38 -20.30
C LEU A 431 -0.35 6.18 -19.33
N PHE A 432 0.00 6.16 -18.04
CA PHE A 432 -0.74 6.84 -16.98
C PHE A 432 0.09 8.00 -16.38
N PRO A 433 0.13 9.19 -16.99
CA PRO A 433 0.72 10.36 -16.34
C PRO A 433 -0.15 10.76 -15.15
N LEU A 434 0.48 10.91 -13.99
CA LEU A 434 -0.17 11.18 -12.72
C LEU A 434 0.35 12.51 -12.17
N ALA A 435 -0.56 13.44 -11.88
CA ALA A 435 -0.28 14.64 -11.11
C ALA A 435 -1.00 14.57 -9.75
N ILE A 436 -0.25 14.74 -8.66
CA ILE A 436 -0.81 14.81 -7.31
C ILE A 436 -0.66 16.23 -6.78
N ILE A 437 -1.76 16.78 -6.29
CA ILE A 437 -1.84 18.07 -5.63
C ILE A 437 -1.92 17.79 -4.12
N SER A 438 -0.96 18.31 -3.36
CA SER A 438 -1.02 18.19 -1.89
C SER A 438 -2.21 18.98 -1.37
N GLU A 439 -3.02 18.42 -0.46
CA GLU A 439 -4.17 19.11 0.14
C GLU A 439 -3.74 20.41 0.86
N THR A 440 -2.52 20.45 1.39
CA THR A 440 -1.93 21.65 2.03
C THR A 440 -1.61 22.78 1.05
N GLU A 441 -1.48 22.47 -0.25
CA GLU A 441 -1.09 23.39 -1.33
C GLU A 441 -2.19 23.50 -2.41
N ALA A 442 -3.40 23.04 -2.09
CA ALA A 442 -4.53 22.97 -3.00
C ALA A 442 -5.12 24.37 -3.26
N GLY A 443 -4.48 25.11 -4.17
CA GLY A 443 -4.99 26.34 -4.77
C GLY A 443 -5.23 26.20 -6.27
N ASP A 444 -5.85 27.22 -6.88
CA ASP A 444 -6.17 27.23 -8.32
C ASP A 444 -4.91 27.19 -9.21
N GLU A 445 -3.81 27.83 -8.79
CA GLU A 445 -2.53 27.77 -9.50
C GLU A 445 -1.97 26.33 -9.56
N SER A 446 -2.01 25.59 -8.45
CA SER A 446 -1.54 24.19 -8.38
C SER A 446 -2.37 23.26 -9.27
N ARG A 447 -3.69 23.50 -9.36
CA ARG A 447 -4.59 22.77 -10.27
C ARG A 447 -4.27 23.07 -11.73
N GLN A 448 -4.16 24.34 -12.09
CA GLN A 448 -3.81 24.76 -13.46
C GLN A 448 -2.45 24.20 -13.88
N HIS A 449 -1.50 24.13 -12.96
CA HIS A 449 -0.19 23.56 -13.19
C HIS A 449 -0.25 22.05 -13.46
N ALA A 450 -1.01 21.31 -12.65
CA ALA A 450 -1.24 19.88 -12.85
C ALA A 450 -1.91 19.60 -14.19
N GLU A 451 -2.95 20.35 -14.54
CA GLU A 451 -3.64 20.25 -15.83
C GLU A 451 -2.70 20.50 -17.00
N SER A 452 -1.85 21.53 -16.92
CA SER A 452 -0.89 21.87 -17.98
C SER A 452 0.15 20.76 -18.19
N MET A 453 0.64 20.14 -17.10
CA MET A 453 1.58 19.01 -17.19
C MET A 453 0.93 17.76 -17.80
N LEU A 454 -0.33 17.47 -17.43
CA LEU A 454 -1.08 16.34 -17.98
C LEU A 454 -1.41 16.57 -19.46
N ALA A 455 -1.81 17.78 -19.84
CA ALA A 455 -2.04 18.16 -21.24
C ALA A 455 -0.79 17.96 -22.11
N ALA A 456 0.37 18.43 -21.63
CA ALA A 456 1.65 18.21 -22.31
C ALA A 456 1.99 16.71 -22.46
N ALA A 457 1.71 15.90 -21.43
CA ALA A 457 1.95 14.46 -21.47
C ALA A 457 1.05 13.73 -22.50
N ILE A 458 -0.21 14.12 -22.62
CA ILE A 458 -1.16 13.59 -23.63
C ILE A 458 -0.65 13.88 -25.03
N ILE A 459 -0.24 15.12 -25.29
CA ILE A 459 0.31 15.54 -26.59
C ILE A 459 1.58 14.75 -26.94
N GLN A 460 2.46 14.53 -25.96
CA GLN A 460 3.70 13.80 -26.17
C GLN A 460 3.44 12.30 -26.47
N GLY A 461 2.49 11.67 -25.78
CA GLY A 461 2.09 10.29 -26.08
C GLY A 461 1.38 10.15 -27.43
N ALA A 462 0.48 11.07 -27.76
CA ALA A 462 -0.15 11.14 -29.09
C ALA A 462 0.91 11.28 -30.20
N SER A 463 1.93 12.11 -29.98
CA SER A 463 3.10 12.26 -30.88
C SER A 463 3.91 10.98 -31.06
N SER A 464 3.79 10.02 -30.16
CA SER A 464 4.42 8.69 -30.25
C SER A 464 3.47 7.55 -30.62
N GLN A 465 2.20 7.84 -30.94
CA GLN A 465 1.13 6.87 -31.19
C GLN A 465 0.85 5.95 -29.99
N ILE A 466 0.99 6.49 -28.78
CA ILE A 466 0.73 5.77 -27.53
C ILE A 466 -0.48 6.41 -26.86
N SER A 467 -1.44 5.57 -26.47
CA SER A 467 -2.60 6.03 -25.71
C SER A 467 -2.18 6.53 -24.33
N VAL A 468 -2.74 7.66 -23.89
CA VAL A 468 -2.40 8.30 -22.61
C VAL A 468 -3.68 8.52 -21.83
N ILE A 469 -3.75 8.03 -20.60
CA ILE A 469 -4.84 8.28 -19.66
C ILE A 469 -4.30 9.12 -18.51
N PRO A 470 -4.58 10.43 -18.47
CA PRO A 470 -4.11 11.31 -17.41
C PRO A 470 -4.88 11.06 -16.10
N ILE A 471 -4.17 11.16 -14.98
CA ILE A 471 -4.76 11.03 -13.65
C ILE A 471 -4.38 12.28 -12.83
N SER A 472 -5.39 12.91 -12.24
CA SER A 472 -5.20 14.03 -11.30
C SER A 472 -5.82 13.69 -9.96
N ARG A 473 -5.10 13.89 -8.85
CA ARG A 473 -5.59 13.62 -7.49
C ARG A 473 -5.19 14.68 -6.49
N VAL A 474 -6.02 14.85 -5.47
CA VAL A 474 -5.70 15.64 -4.27
C VAL A 474 -5.50 14.69 -3.11
N GLU A 475 -4.32 14.73 -2.49
CA GLU A 475 -3.94 13.77 -1.45
C GLU A 475 -3.20 14.47 -0.29
N ILE A 476 -3.37 13.91 0.92
CA ILE A 476 -2.59 14.34 2.10
C ILE A 476 -1.16 13.78 2.03
N ASN A 477 -1.01 12.55 1.54
CA ASN A 477 0.28 11.89 1.37
C ASN A 477 0.52 11.55 -0.10
N VAL A 478 1.44 12.29 -0.73
CA VAL A 478 1.82 12.12 -2.15
C VAL A 478 2.29 10.70 -2.45
N ALA A 479 3.11 10.08 -1.58
CA ALA A 479 3.62 8.73 -1.82
C ALA A 479 2.49 7.69 -1.82
N GLN A 480 1.59 7.78 -0.85
CA GLN A 480 0.44 6.88 -0.77
C GLN A 480 -0.51 7.09 -1.95
N GLY A 481 -0.75 8.34 -2.36
CA GLY A 481 -1.54 8.66 -3.54
C GLY A 481 -1.01 8.03 -4.84
N ILE A 482 0.33 7.99 -5.02
CA ILE A 482 0.96 7.31 -6.15
C ILE A 482 0.71 5.80 -6.08
N LEU A 483 0.89 5.19 -4.90
CA LEU A 483 0.71 3.76 -4.71
C LEU A 483 -0.75 3.30 -4.89
N ASP A 484 -1.70 4.07 -4.36
CA ASP A 484 -3.13 3.79 -4.50
C ASP A 484 -3.57 3.95 -5.97
N SER A 485 -3.12 5.01 -6.64
CA SER A 485 -3.36 5.19 -8.08
C SER A 485 -2.78 4.05 -8.90
N ALA A 486 -1.57 3.59 -8.57
CA ALA A 486 -0.92 2.47 -9.23
C ALA A 486 -1.70 1.16 -9.02
N ALA A 487 -2.21 0.92 -7.83
CA ALA A 487 -3.03 -0.24 -7.51
C ALA A 487 -4.36 -0.24 -8.27
N GLU A 488 -5.07 0.89 -8.27
CA GLU A 488 -6.36 1.06 -8.96
C GLU A 488 -6.25 0.88 -10.48
N HIS A 489 -5.16 1.36 -11.07
CA HIS A 489 -4.92 1.25 -12.50
C HIS A 489 -4.08 0.03 -12.88
N GLY A 490 -3.85 -0.92 -11.95
CA GLY A 490 -3.09 -2.14 -12.23
C GLY A 490 -1.71 -1.90 -12.84
N VAL A 491 -1.05 -0.81 -12.45
CA VAL A 491 0.26 -0.39 -12.96
C VAL A 491 1.32 -1.40 -12.54
N ASP A 492 2.25 -1.73 -13.45
CA ASP A 492 3.37 -2.64 -13.16
C ASP A 492 4.70 -1.90 -12.93
N THR A 493 4.80 -0.68 -13.46
CA THR A 493 6.00 0.14 -13.50
C THR A 493 5.67 1.59 -13.15
N ILE A 494 6.32 2.12 -12.13
CA ILE A 494 6.17 3.52 -11.69
C ILE A 494 7.45 4.28 -12.01
N ILE A 495 7.32 5.40 -12.72
CA ILE A 495 8.42 6.31 -13.05
C ILE A 495 8.28 7.58 -12.22
N ILE A 496 9.36 7.98 -11.55
CA ILE A 496 9.39 9.13 -10.64
C ILE A 496 10.65 9.95 -10.90
N GLY A 497 10.50 11.28 -10.93
CA GLY A 497 11.63 12.20 -11.03
C GLY A 497 12.40 12.33 -9.71
N TRP A 498 13.73 12.34 -9.80
CA TRP A 498 14.61 12.67 -8.68
C TRP A 498 15.13 14.10 -8.80
N ASN A 499 14.82 14.91 -7.80
CA ASN A 499 15.38 16.26 -7.64
C ASN A 499 16.45 16.23 -6.54
N ARG A 500 17.60 16.87 -6.78
CA ARG A 500 18.70 16.97 -5.80
C ARG A 500 18.16 17.47 -4.44
N PRO A 501 18.33 16.72 -3.34
CA PRO A 501 17.89 17.21 -2.03
C PRO A 501 18.78 18.36 -1.56
N PRO A 502 18.26 19.26 -0.70
CA PRO A 502 19.08 20.28 -0.05
C PRO A 502 20.20 19.61 0.78
N ARG A 503 21.38 20.24 0.78
CA ARG A 503 22.67 19.75 1.30
C ARG A 503 22.70 19.25 2.76
N LEU A 504 21.59 19.33 3.51
CA LEU A 504 21.48 18.95 4.93
C LEU A 504 20.65 17.68 5.18
N ALA A 505 20.11 17.02 4.16
CA ALA A 505 19.45 15.72 4.31
C ALA A 505 20.46 14.57 4.19
N ASN A 506 21.24 14.32 5.26
CA ASN A 506 22.09 13.14 5.35
C ASN A 506 21.26 11.90 5.69
N ALA A 507 20.59 11.35 4.67
CA ALA A 507 20.24 9.94 4.45
C ALA A 507 18.89 9.84 3.72
N PHE A 508 18.91 9.16 2.58
CA PHE A 508 17.76 8.75 1.76
C PHE A 508 17.15 9.82 0.80
N PHE A 509 16.47 9.35 -0.26
CA PHE A 509 16.10 10.09 -1.47
C PHE A 509 15.07 11.21 -1.25
N GLY A 510 14.71 11.47 0.00
CA GLY A 510 13.55 12.25 0.43
C GLY A 510 12.41 11.31 0.82
N SER A 511 11.62 11.71 1.83
CA SER A 511 10.60 10.86 2.45
C SER A 511 9.57 10.25 1.48
N ILE A 512 9.33 10.87 0.33
CA ILE A 512 8.34 10.42 -0.67
C ILE A 512 8.87 9.23 -1.49
N ILE A 513 10.07 9.34 -2.06
CA ILE A 513 10.64 8.25 -2.89
C ILE A 513 10.82 7.00 -2.04
N ASP A 514 11.32 7.16 -0.81
CA ASP A 514 11.53 6.04 0.11
C ASP A 514 10.20 5.35 0.48
N GLN A 515 9.14 6.13 0.70
CA GLN A 515 7.80 5.59 0.95
C GLN A 515 7.26 4.81 -0.25
N ILE A 516 7.51 5.24 -1.49
CA ILE A 516 7.02 4.54 -2.69
C ILE A 516 7.82 3.26 -2.92
N VAL A 517 9.13 3.31 -2.76
CA VAL A 517 10.01 2.12 -2.89
C VAL A 517 9.65 1.07 -1.85
N ASN A 518 9.40 1.48 -0.60
CA ASN A 518 9.07 0.58 0.50
C ASN A 518 7.59 0.17 0.55
N GLY A 519 6.69 0.99 0.00
CA GLY A 519 5.25 0.81 0.11
C GLY A 519 4.63 -0.07 -0.98
N GLY A 520 5.38 -0.48 -2.01
CA GLY A 520 4.84 -1.26 -3.12
C GLY A 520 5.81 -2.26 -3.74
N ASN A 521 5.25 -3.26 -4.45
CA ASN A 521 6.00 -4.33 -5.13
C ASN A 521 6.29 -4.05 -6.62
N HIS A 522 5.79 -2.94 -7.15
CA HIS A 522 5.96 -2.52 -8.54
C HIS A 522 7.43 -2.31 -8.91
N MET A 523 7.78 -2.37 -10.20
CA MET A 523 9.09 -1.85 -10.61
C MET A 523 9.08 -0.33 -10.43
N VAL A 524 10.04 0.23 -9.71
CA VAL A 524 10.13 1.69 -9.50
C VAL A 524 11.39 2.21 -10.17
N LEU A 525 11.20 3.15 -11.09
CA LEU A 525 12.26 3.83 -11.82
C LEU A 525 12.40 5.25 -11.30
N VAL A 526 13.47 5.49 -10.56
CA VAL A 526 13.80 6.83 -10.04
C VAL A 526 14.80 7.47 -11.01
N ALA A 527 14.33 8.47 -11.75
CA ALA A 527 15.07 9.05 -12.87
C ALA A 527 15.47 10.49 -12.59
N ARG A 528 16.76 10.80 -12.81
CA ARG A 528 17.26 12.16 -12.96
C ARG A 528 17.65 12.36 -14.42
N THR A 529 16.91 13.24 -15.07
CA THR A 529 17.00 13.52 -16.50
C THR A 529 17.52 14.93 -16.70
N VAL A 530 18.74 15.04 -17.21
CA VAL A 530 19.40 16.31 -17.52
C VAL A 530 19.46 16.53 -19.03
N VAL A 531 19.65 15.46 -19.78
CA VAL A 531 19.65 15.42 -21.25
C VAL A 531 18.68 14.36 -21.75
N PRO A 532 18.26 14.37 -23.03
CA PRO A 532 17.49 13.26 -23.61
C PRO A 532 18.23 11.91 -23.43
N PHE A 533 17.51 10.79 -23.34
CA PHE A 533 18.06 9.47 -22.96
C PHE A 533 19.02 8.81 -24.00
N ALA A 534 19.49 9.56 -25.00
CA ALA A 534 20.47 9.08 -25.97
C ALA A 534 21.90 9.10 -25.39
N ALA A 535 22.39 7.93 -24.95
CA ALA A 535 23.76 7.77 -24.44
C ALA A 535 24.61 6.84 -25.33
N SER A 536 25.86 7.22 -25.57
CA SER A 536 26.85 6.37 -26.26
C SER A 536 27.43 5.30 -25.32
N HIS A 537 27.44 5.58 -24.02
CA HIS A 537 27.93 4.67 -22.98
C HIS A 537 26.91 4.53 -21.86
N ILE A 538 26.53 3.29 -21.55
CA ILE A 538 25.68 2.97 -20.42
C ILE A 538 26.55 2.32 -19.35
N VAL A 539 26.51 2.83 -18.13
CA VAL A 539 27.25 2.31 -16.99
C VAL A 539 26.25 1.69 -16.03
N ALA A 540 26.18 0.36 -16.01
CA ALA A 540 25.24 -0.38 -15.18
C ALA A 540 25.91 -0.90 -13.89
N PHE A 541 25.37 -0.51 -12.74
CA PHE A 541 25.81 -0.99 -11.43
C PHE A 541 24.95 -2.18 -11.03
N LEU A 542 25.58 -3.34 -10.91
CA LEU A 542 24.92 -4.59 -10.58
C LEU A 542 25.44 -5.11 -9.24
N PRO A 543 24.63 -5.08 -8.17
CA PRO A 543 25.04 -5.64 -6.89
C PRO A 543 25.16 -7.17 -6.94
N SER A 544 25.89 -7.71 -5.97
CA SER A 544 26.02 -9.16 -5.80
C SER A 544 24.64 -9.82 -5.73
N PHE A 545 24.47 -10.92 -6.48
CA PHE A 545 23.24 -11.72 -6.51
C PHE A 545 22.01 -11.03 -7.09
N CYS A 546 22.13 -9.85 -7.71
CA CYS A 546 20.97 -9.21 -8.36
C CYS A 546 20.34 -10.09 -9.46
N ASP A 547 21.12 -10.93 -10.13
CA ASP A 547 20.67 -11.90 -11.13
C ASP A 547 19.76 -13.00 -10.57
N ARG A 548 19.74 -13.19 -9.25
CA ARG A 548 18.82 -14.13 -8.58
C ARG A 548 17.51 -13.48 -8.17
N HIS A 549 17.39 -12.16 -8.34
CA HIS A 549 16.19 -11.44 -7.98
C HIS A 549 15.07 -11.72 -9.00
N GLU A 550 13.84 -11.95 -8.54
CA GLU A 550 12.70 -12.27 -9.42
C GLU A 550 12.44 -11.17 -10.46
N GLY A 551 12.56 -9.90 -10.05
CA GLY A 551 12.43 -8.73 -10.92
C GLY A 551 13.62 -8.45 -11.84
N PHE A 552 14.70 -9.24 -11.78
CA PHE A 552 15.90 -8.98 -12.58
C PHE A 552 15.63 -9.02 -14.09
N PRO A 553 14.94 -10.02 -14.67
CA PRO A 553 14.64 -10.03 -16.11
C PRO A 553 13.89 -8.79 -16.57
N ARG A 554 12.94 -8.31 -15.75
CA ARG A 554 12.20 -7.07 -16.03
C ARG A 554 13.10 -5.84 -15.99
N ALA A 555 13.97 -5.72 -14.99
CA ALA A 555 14.94 -4.62 -14.94
C ALA A 555 15.90 -4.63 -16.14
N VAL A 556 16.30 -5.81 -16.64
CA VAL A 556 17.09 -5.95 -17.87
C VAL A 556 16.31 -5.54 -19.11
N MET A 557 15.04 -5.91 -19.22
CA MET A 557 14.18 -5.46 -20.31
C MET A 557 14.00 -3.94 -20.32
N ALA A 558 13.81 -3.33 -19.14
CA ALA A 558 13.74 -1.86 -19.00
C ALA A 558 15.04 -1.20 -19.48
N LEU A 559 16.19 -1.74 -19.06
CA LEU A 559 17.50 -1.27 -19.52
C LEU A 559 17.65 -1.40 -21.05
N ASN A 560 17.21 -2.52 -21.62
CA ASN A 560 17.27 -2.77 -23.06
C ASN A 560 16.39 -1.79 -23.85
N ALA A 561 15.15 -1.56 -23.38
CA ALA A 561 14.22 -0.62 -23.99
C ALA A 561 14.78 0.81 -24.01
N ILE A 562 15.43 1.24 -22.92
CA ILE A 562 16.08 2.56 -22.82
C ILE A 562 17.34 2.62 -23.69
N SER A 563 18.08 1.51 -23.82
CA SER A 563 19.29 1.47 -24.66
C SER A 563 18.98 1.59 -26.17
N GLY A 564 17.78 1.18 -26.61
CA GLY A 564 17.27 1.40 -27.98
C GLY A 564 18.17 0.91 -29.11
N LYS A 565 17.96 1.43 -30.33
CA LYS A 565 18.82 1.20 -31.53
C LYS A 565 20.20 1.87 -31.44
N SER A 566 20.56 2.46 -30.29
CA SER A 566 21.87 3.04 -30.09
C SER A 566 22.91 1.93 -30.09
N GLN A 567 24.04 2.11 -30.79
CA GLN A 567 25.22 1.23 -30.65
C GLN A 567 25.93 1.49 -29.30
N ALA A 568 25.16 1.68 -28.23
CA ALA A 568 25.68 2.01 -26.92
C ALA A 568 26.46 0.83 -26.34
N LYS A 569 27.68 1.10 -25.86
CA LYS A 569 28.48 0.09 -25.16
C LYS A 569 28.04 0.02 -23.70
N LEU A 570 27.66 -1.17 -23.24
CA LEU A 570 27.30 -1.41 -21.84
C LEU A 570 28.56 -1.73 -21.02
N HIS A 571 28.81 -0.93 -20.00
CA HIS A 571 29.86 -1.14 -19.01
C HIS A 571 29.22 -1.62 -17.69
N ILE A 572 29.46 -2.86 -17.31
CA ILE A 572 28.97 -3.42 -16.05
C ILE A 572 29.99 -3.13 -14.95
N LEU A 573 29.58 -2.47 -13.87
CA LEU A 573 30.36 -2.33 -12.65
C LEU A 573 29.79 -3.25 -11.57
N THR A 574 30.60 -4.18 -11.10
CA THR A 574 30.25 -5.17 -10.07
C THR A 574 31.46 -5.49 -9.20
N LEU A 575 31.24 -6.12 -8.04
CA LEU A 575 32.33 -6.67 -7.24
C LEU A 575 33.04 -7.85 -7.93
N ALA A 576 34.33 -8.03 -7.60
CA ALA A 576 35.20 -9.06 -8.16
C ALA A 576 34.61 -10.48 -8.07
N GLY A 577 34.80 -11.27 -9.13
CA GLY A 577 34.34 -12.65 -9.22
C GLY A 577 32.90 -12.86 -9.67
N GLN A 578 32.10 -11.80 -9.87
CA GLN A 578 30.70 -11.90 -10.32
C GLN A 578 30.51 -11.49 -11.79
N GLY A 579 31.53 -10.89 -12.43
CA GLY A 579 31.38 -10.21 -13.71
C GLY A 579 30.93 -11.09 -14.87
N LYS A 580 31.53 -12.29 -15.00
CA LYS A 580 31.14 -13.26 -16.03
C LYS A 580 29.70 -13.76 -15.85
N ARG A 581 29.28 -14.04 -14.61
CA ARG A 581 27.93 -14.54 -14.29
C ARG A 581 26.86 -13.50 -14.64
N LEU A 582 27.06 -12.25 -14.22
CA LEU A 582 26.13 -11.16 -14.50
C LEU A 582 26.04 -10.82 -15.98
N ALA A 583 27.17 -10.87 -16.71
CA ALA A 583 27.16 -10.69 -18.16
C ALA A 583 26.37 -11.79 -18.89
N GLN A 584 26.45 -13.05 -18.43
CA GLN A 584 25.62 -14.14 -18.95
C GLN A 584 24.13 -13.95 -18.59
N ALA A 585 23.83 -13.53 -17.36
CA ALA A 585 22.46 -13.27 -16.91
C ALA A 585 21.79 -12.14 -17.71
N LEU A 586 22.52 -11.06 -18.02
CA LEU A 586 22.03 -9.98 -18.88
C LEU A 586 21.71 -10.45 -20.29
N LYS A 587 22.57 -11.27 -20.90
CA LYS A 587 22.32 -11.87 -22.22
C LYS A 587 21.10 -12.79 -22.20
N ALA A 588 20.98 -13.62 -21.16
CA ALA A 588 19.81 -14.48 -20.97
C ALA A 588 18.51 -13.67 -20.75
N GLY A 589 18.60 -12.51 -20.10
CA GLY A 589 17.53 -11.54 -19.94
C GLY A 589 17.19 -10.73 -21.20
N GLY A 590 17.85 -11.00 -22.34
CA GLY A 590 17.53 -10.40 -23.64
C GLY A 590 18.37 -9.16 -24.01
N TYR A 591 19.42 -8.83 -23.26
CA TYR A 591 20.30 -7.72 -23.63
C TYR A 591 21.25 -8.12 -24.78
N THR A 592 21.19 -7.40 -25.91
CA THR A 592 21.85 -7.81 -27.17
C THR A 592 23.16 -7.05 -27.49
N ALA A 593 23.41 -5.91 -26.84
CA ALA A 593 24.56 -5.05 -27.18
C ALA A 593 25.91 -5.54 -26.60
N GLN A 594 27.02 -4.89 -26.99
CA GLN A 594 28.36 -5.22 -26.48
C GLN A 594 28.46 -4.93 -24.97
N ILE A 595 28.88 -5.95 -24.21
CA ILE A 595 29.04 -5.90 -22.76
C ILE A 595 30.54 -5.91 -22.42
N GLN A 596 30.98 -4.91 -21.66
CA GLN A 596 32.30 -4.86 -21.04
C GLN A 596 32.13 -4.89 -19.52
N THR A 597 32.80 -5.82 -18.84
CA THR A 597 32.73 -5.92 -17.38
C THR A 597 33.93 -5.27 -16.72
N ILE A 598 33.68 -4.46 -15.69
CA ILE A 598 34.65 -3.82 -14.82
C ILE A 598 34.41 -4.35 -13.40
N GLU A 599 35.37 -5.11 -12.90
CA GLU A 599 35.32 -5.68 -11.55
C GLU A 599 35.99 -4.75 -10.54
N LEU A 600 35.31 -4.50 -9.43
CA LEU A 600 35.77 -3.65 -8.33
C LEU A 600 36.11 -4.52 -7.11
N GLU A 601 37.16 -4.18 -6.38
CA GLU A 601 37.41 -4.78 -5.06
C GLU A 601 36.42 -4.26 -4.02
N THR A 602 36.14 -2.95 -4.06
CA THR A 602 35.14 -2.31 -3.20
C THR A 602 34.30 -1.31 -3.97
N TRP A 603 33.06 -1.08 -3.51
CA TRP A 603 32.19 -0.01 -4.05
C TRP A 603 32.78 1.41 -3.85
N LYS A 604 33.81 1.58 -3.03
CA LYS A 604 34.52 2.87 -2.89
C LYS A 604 35.33 3.23 -4.14
N ASP A 605 35.78 2.23 -4.89
CA ASP A 605 36.60 2.42 -6.09
C ASP A 605 35.79 2.82 -7.34
N THR A 606 34.47 2.92 -7.19
CA THR A 606 33.51 3.26 -8.24
C THR A 606 33.90 4.54 -9.01
N SER A 607 34.17 5.64 -8.30
CA SER A 607 34.51 6.92 -8.96
C SER A 607 35.79 6.83 -9.79
N LYS A 608 36.78 6.05 -9.33
CA LYS A 608 38.04 5.81 -10.05
C LYS A 608 37.78 5.02 -11.34
N ALA A 609 36.95 3.99 -11.28
CA ALA A 609 36.59 3.18 -12.44
C ALA A 609 35.80 3.98 -13.49
N ILE A 610 34.84 4.82 -13.08
CA ILE A 610 34.04 5.64 -14.01
C ILE A 610 34.91 6.66 -14.77
N ARG A 611 35.96 7.21 -14.13
CA ARG A 611 36.91 8.16 -14.75
C ARG A 611 37.81 7.52 -15.81
N GLN A 612 38.00 6.21 -15.77
CA GLN A 612 38.77 5.46 -16.78
C GLN A 612 37.94 5.13 -18.04
N LEU A 613 36.62 5.33 -17.99
CA LEU A 613 35.75 5.11 -19.14
C LEU A 613 35.84 6.27 -20.15
N PRO A 614 35.67 5.99 -21.46
CA PRO A 614 35.75 7.00 -22.52
C PRO A 614 34.88 8.25 -22.26
N SER A 615 35.37 9.39 -22.73
CA SER A 615 34.65 10.66 -22.69
C SER A 615 33.48 10.64 -23.68
N GLY A 616 32.25 10.76 -23.18
CA GLY A 616 31.01 10.74 -23.96
C GLY A 616 29.78 10.87 -23.05
N SER A 617 28.59 11.01 -23.62
CA SER A 617 27.35 11.02 -22.84
C SER A 617 27.17 9.67 -22.12
N LYS A 618 27.07 9.73 -20.78
CA LYS A 618 26.96 8.55 -19.90
C LYS A 618 25.56 8.49 -19.31
N LEU A 619 24.89 7.35 -19.46
CA LEU A 619 23.71 6.99 -18.66
C LEU A 619 24.16 6.06 -17.54
N PHE A 620 23.93 6.44 -16.30
CA PHE A 620 24.19 5.59 -15.14
C PHE A 620 22.91 4.83 -14.77
N ALA A 621 22.93 3.51 -14.85
CA ALA A 621 21.80 2.64 -14.49
C ALA A 621 22.14 1.83 -13.24
N ILE A 622 21.45 2.05 -12.13
CA ILE A 622 21.75 1.41 -10.85
C ILE A 622 20.66 0.42 -10.52
N PHE A 623 20.99 -0.87 -10.50
CA PHE A 623 20.06 -1.91 -10.09
C PHE A 623 20.07 -1.99 -8.57
N SER A 624 18.90 -1.91 -7.95
CA SER A 624 18.76 -2.06 -6.52
C SER A 624 17.61 -3.00 -6.19
N ALA A 625 17.85 -3.81 -5.16
CA ALA A 625 16.78 -4.44 -4.40
C ALA A 625 16.23 -3.43 -3.38
N ARG A 626 15.11 -3.74 -2.73
CA ARG A 626 14.58 -2.94 -1.62
C ARG A 626 15.30 -3.26 -0.30
N PRO A 627 15.29 -2.34 0.69
CA PRO A 627 15.74 -2.66 2.04
C PRO A 627 15.07 -3.94 2.54
N SER A 628 15.83 -4.81 3.22
CA SER A 628 15.45 -6.17 3.66
C SER A 628 15.50 -7.30 2.62
N GLU A 629 15.80 -7.02 1.34
CA GLU A 629 15.95 -8.06 0.32
C GLU A 629 17.40 -8.61 0.25
N PRO A 630 17.60 -9.90 -0.09
CA PRO A 630 18.93 -10.53 -0.06
C PRO A 630 19.99 -9.89 -0.97
N SER A 631 19.59 -9.24 -2.07
CA SER A 631 20.49 -8.55 -3.00
C SER A 631 20.63 -7.04 -2.73
N TRP A 632 20.11 -6.57 -1.59
CA TRP A 632 20.24 -5.17 -1.17
C TRP A 632 21.63 -4.88 -0.58
N HIS A 633 22.15 -3.68 -0.86
CA HIS A 633 23.45 -3.28 -0.33
C HIS A 633 23.51 -1.76 -0.05
N PRO A 634 23.89 -1.33 1.17
CA PRO A 634 23.81 0.08 1.58
C PRO A 634 24.76 1.01 0.82
N ALA A 635 25.85 0.49 0.24
CA ALA A 635 26.71 1.29 -0.62
C ALA A 635 26.00 1.71 -1.93
N ILE A 636 25.12 0.87 -2.47
CA ILE A 636 24.41 1.12 -3.74
C ILE A 636 23.43 2.28 -3.58
N GLU A 637 22.71 2.36 -2.45
CA GLU A 637 21.77 3.45 -2.20
C GLU A 637 22.44 4.83 -2.08
N ARG A 638 23.72 4.86 -1.69
CA ARG A 638 24.49 6.11 -1.61
C ARG A 638 25.11 6.52 -2.94
N LEU A 639 25.16 5.62 -3.94
CA LEU A 639 25.80 5.91 -5.23
C LEU A 639 25.09 7.03 -6.01
N PRO A 640 23.76 7.09 -6.09
CA PRO A 640 23.05 8.16 -6.81
C PRO A 640 23.47 9.57 -6.41
N HIS A 641 23.62 9.83 -5.10
CA HIS A 641 24.08 11.13 -4.59
C HIS A 641 25.50 11.45 -5.07
N ARG A 642 26.43 10.51 -4.90
CA ARG A 642 27.84 10.69 -5.32
C ARG A 642 27.97 10.90 -6.82
N ILE A 643 27.27 10.09 -7.62
CA ILE A 643 27.27 10.22 -9.08
C ILE A 643 26.63 11.53 -9.50
N GLY A 644 25.54 11.94 -8.85
CA GLY A 644 24.86 13.19 -9.17
C GLY A 644 25.67 14.46 -8.84
N GLU A 645 26.60 14.37 -7.89
CA GLU A 645 27.58 15.40 -7.55
C GLU A 645 28.78 15.39 -8.50
N GLU A 646 29.37 14.22 -8.77
CA GLU A 646 30.57 14.09 -9.61
C GLU A 646 30.27 14.25 -11.11
N PHE A 647 29.08 13.86 -11.57
CA PHE A 647 28.66 13.88 -12.97
C PHE A 647 27.33 14.64 -13.10
N PRO A 648 27.35 15.98 -12.99
CA PRO A 648 26.15 16.79 -12.97
C PRO A 648 25.39 16.76 -14.32
N ASP A 649 26.07 16.54 -15.43
CA ASP A 649 25.49 16.61 -16.79
C ASP A 649 25.05 15.25 -17.34
N SER A 650 25.13 14.20 -16.52
CA SER A 650 24.76 12.83 -16.91
C SER A 650 23.37 12.45 -16.42
N ASN A 651 22.68 11.65 -17.22
CA ASN A 651 21.44 11.01 -16.78
C ASN A 651 21.73 9.90 -15.78
N LEU A 652 20.86 9.77 -14.80
CA LEU A 652 20.92 8.74 -13.78
C LEU A 652 19.55 8.07 -13.66
N LEU A 653 19.56 6.74 -13.64
CA LEU A 653 18.38 5.92 -13.48
C LEU A 653 18.64 4.89 -12.39
N MET A 654 17.84 4.92 -11.34
CA MET A 654 17.83 3.88 -10.33
C MET A 654 16.64 2.97 -10.58
N ILE A 655 16.91 1.67 -10.71
CA ILE A 655 15.96 0.62 -11.05
C ILE A 655 15.74 -0.24 -9.81
N TYR A 656 14.66 0.03 -9.09
CA TYR A 656 14.20 -0.85 -8.02
C TYR A 656 13.41 -2.01 -8.64
N MET A 657 13.96 -3.20 -8.53
CA MET A 657 13.41 -4.40 -9.16
C MET A 657 12.05 -4.77 -8.57
N ALA A 658 11.11 -5.23 -9.41
CA ALA A 658 9.79 -5.66 -8.95
C ALA A 658 9.87 -6.95 -8.13
N ASN A 659 9.01 -7.07 -7.11
CA ASN A 659 8.70 -8.34 -6.46
C ASN A 659 7.45 -8.92 -7.13
N SER A 660 7.41 -10.23 -7.38
CA SER A 660 6.29 -10.80 -8.13
C SER A 660 4.93 -10.52 -7.46
N THR A 661 4.02 -9.91 -8.20
CA THR A 661 2.59 -9.86 -7.89
C THR A 661 1.82 -10.70 -8.91
N GLU A 662 0.96 -11.58 -8.38
CA GLU A 662 -0.25 -12.22 -8.94
C GLU A 662 -0.26 -12.81 -10.38
N PRO A 663 -0.85 -14.02 -10.58
CA PRO A 663 -1.21 -14.48 -11.91
C PRO A 663 -2.18 -13.49 -12.57
N ARG A 664 -1.79 -13.03 -13.76
CA ARG A 664 -2.49 -12.06 -14.63
C ARG A 664 -3.96 -12.43 -14.92
N GLU A 665 -4.31 -13.72 -14.86
CA GLU A 665 -5.65 -14.24 -15.16
C GLU A 665 -6.77 -13.78 -14.20
N LYS A 666 -6.47 -13.40 -12.94
CA LYS A 666 -7.52 -12.97 -11.99
C LYS A 666 -7.85 -11.48 -12.04
N ARG A 667 -6.97 -10.62 -12.55
CA ARG A 667 -7.20 -9.16 -12.60
C ARG A 667 -7.90 -8.70 -13.88
N GLU A 668 -7.68 -9.39 -15.01
CA GLU A 668 -8.38 -9.08 -16.26
C GLU A 668 -9.90 -9.32 -16.16
N THR A 669 -10.37 -10.09 -15.18
CA THR A 669 -11.81 -10.32 -14.95
C THR A 669 -12.49 -9.27 -14.06
N GLU A 670 -11.75 -8.49 -13.26
CA GLU A 670 -12.32 -7.50 -12.32
C GLU A 670 -12.15 -6.05 -12.75
N ILE A 671 -11.19 -5.73 -13.61
CA ILE A 671 -10.95 -4.36 -14.09
C ILE A 671 -11.12 -4.32 -15.61
N ALA A 672 -12.36 -4.42 -16.08
CA ALA A 672 -12.71 -3.88 -17.38
C ALA A 672 -12.55 -2.37 -17.28
N ILE A 673 -11.39 -1.85 -17.71
CA ILE A 673 -11.23 -0.42 -17.92
C ILE A 673 -12.16 -0.09 -19.07
N THR A 674 -13.30 0.51 -18.73
CA THR A 674 -14.10 1.24 -19.69
C THR A 674 -13.19 2.36 -20.19
N LEU A 675 -12.48 2.12 -21.30
CA LEU A 675 -11.93 3.20 -22.10
C LEU A 675 -13.08 4.20 -22.28
N PRO A 676 -12.92 5.49 -21.94
CA PRO A 676 -13.96 6.47 -22.24
C PRO A 676 -14.36 6.26 -23.70
N ALA A 677 -15.65 5.99 -23.92
CA ALA A 677 -16.18 5.70 -25.25
C ALA A 677 -15.70 6.80 -26.18
N ALA A 678 -14.98 6.46 -27.26
CA ALA A 678 -14.39 7.43 -28.18
C ALA A 678 -15.42 8.54 -28.51
N PRO A 679 -15.31 9.74 -27.91
CA PRO A 679 -16.29 10.77 -28.13
C PRO A 679 -15.90 11.57 -29.37
N ASN A 680 -16.93 11.97 -30.12
CA ASN A 680 -16.95 12.92 -31.22
C ASN A 680 -16.02 12.63 -32.41
N SER A 681 -16.65 12.13 -33.47
CA SER A 681 -16.05 11.95 -34.78
C SER A 681 -15.42 13.26 -35.28
N PHE A 682 -14.29 13.18 -36.01
CA PHE A 682 -13.60 14.31 -36.66
C PHE A 682 -14.52 15.38 -37.30
N SER A 683 -15.69 14.99 -37.79
CA SER A 683 -16.69 15.90 -38.35
C SER A 683 -17.28 16.89 -37.33
N ASP A 684 -17.36 16.54 -36.06
CA ASP A 684 -18.09 17.32 -35.07
C ASP A 684 -17.27 18.51 -34.56
N ILE A 685 -15.99 18.32 -34.21
CA ILE A 685 -15.12 19.40 -33.70
C ILE A 685 -14.81 20.41 -34.80
N LEU A 686 -14.31 19.93 -35.94
CA LEU A 686 -13.93 20.79 -37.06
C LEU A 686 -15.16 21.41 -37.73
N GLY A 687 -16.25 20.64 -37.86
CA GLY A 687 -17.53 21.13 -38.39
C GLY A 687 -18.16 22.19 -37.50
N ASN A 688 -18.18 22.02 -36.18
CA ASN A 688 -18.68 23.03 -35.26
C ASN A 688 -17.82 24.31 -35.27
N ALA A 689 -16.49 24.19 -35.35
CA ALA A 689 -15.60 25.34 -35.47
C ALA A 689 -15.85 26.13 -36.77
N LEU A 690 -16.10 25.43 -37.88
CA LEU A 690 -16.47 26.05 -39.16
C LEU A 690 -17.84 26.73 -39.10
N LEU A 691 -18.86 26.04 -38.59
CA LEU A 691 -20.23 26.57 -38.45
C LEU A 691 -20.27 27.83 -37.58
N ARG A 692 -19.45 27.88 -36.53
CA ARG A 692 -19.35 29.05 -35.63
C ARG A 692 -18.44 30.17 -36.17
N GLY A 693 -17.77 29.96 -37.31
CA GLY A 693 -16.87 30.95 -37.89
C GLY A 693 -15.56 31.12 -37.12
N ASN A 694 -15.15 30.11 -36.35
CA ASN A 694 -13.96 30.11 -35.48
C ASN A 694 -12.68 29.65 -36.20
N VAL A 695 -12.72 29.53 -37.52
CA VAL A 695 -11.56 29.19 -38.35
C VAL A 695 -11.09 30.43 -39.10
N ARG A 696 -9.79 30.74 -38.99
CA ARG A 696 -9.10 31.82 -39.72
C ARG A 696 -7.91 31.24 -40.46
N VAL A 697 -8.00 31.18 -41.78
CA VAL A 697 -6.89 30.75 -42.63
C VAL A 697 -6.18 31.95 -43.24
N ASN A 698 -4.88 31.83 -43.50
CA ASN A 698 -4.08 32.86 -44.17
C ASN A 698 -4.16 34.25 -43.47
N MET A 699 -4.03 34.25 -42.14
CA MET A 699 -3.94 35.48 -41.36
C MET A 699 -2.78 36.33 -41.87
N LYS A 700 -2.90 37.67 -41.80
CA LYS A 700 -1.90 38.63 -42.32
C LYS A 700 -1.10 39.35 -41.22
N HIS A 701 -1.36 39.01 -39.97
CA HIS A 701 -0.78 39.67 -38.81
C HIS A 701 0.72 39.33 -38.66
N GLY A 702 1.54 40.34 -38.33
CA GLY A 702 2.98 40.13 -38.12
C GLY A 702 3.34 39.60 -36.72
N ALA A 703 2.54 39.94 -35.71
CA ALA A 703 2.75 39.50 -34.33
C ALA A 703 1.72 38.45 -33.90
N ILE A 704 2.18 37.48 -33.08
CA ILE A 704 1.30 36.40 -32.59
C ILE A 704 0.17 36.93 -31.71
N ALA A 705 0.40 38.02 -30.98
CA ALA A 705 -0.60 38.65 -30.12
C ALA A 705 -1.83 39.10 -30.93
N ASP A 706 -1.61 39.70 -32.10
CA ASP A 706 -2.69 40.14 -32.98
C ASP A 706 -3.46 38.95 -33.56
N GLY A 707 -2.75 37.88 -33.94
CA GLY A 707 -3.37 36.63 -34.39
C GLY A 707 -4.21 35.94 -33.30
N ILE A 708 -3.72 35.90 -32.06
CA ILE A 708 -4.48 35.41 -30.91
C ILE A 708 -5.73 36.28 -30.68
N PHE A 709 -5.58 37.60 -30.73
CA PHE A 709 -6.70 38.52 -30.54
C PHE A 709 -7.80 38.36 -31.60
N GLU A 710 -7.40 38.15 -32.86
CA GLU A 710 -8.32 37.85 -33.96
C GLU A 710 -9.13 36.57 -33.70
N LEU A 711 -8.46 35.51 -33.24
CA LEU A 711 -9.12 34.24 -32.91
C LEU A 711 -10.04 34.36 -31.69
N VAL A 712 -9.61 35.00 -30.61
CA VAL A 712 -10.46 35.23 -29.43
C VAL A 712 -11.69 36.07 -29.81
N SER A 713 -11.52 37.07 -30.67
CA SER A 713 -12.63 37.90 -31.16
C SER A 713 -13.61 37.12 -32.04
N SER A 714 -13.15 36.07 -32.74
CA SER A 714 -14.04 35.16 -33.48
C SER A 714 -14.89 34.29 -32.55
N ALA A 715 -14.33 33.84 -31.42
CA ALA A 715 -15.07 33.07 -30.42
C ALA A 715 -16.13 33.90 -29.68
N PHE A 716 -15.84 35.18 -29.41
CA PHE A 716 -16.69 36.08 -28.62
C PHE A 716 -16.93 37.42 -29.31
N PRO A 717 -17.63 37.46 -30.46
CA PRO A 717 -17.75 38.67 -31.30
C PRO A 717 -18.47 39.84 -30.60
N PHE A 718 -19.28 39.57 -29.58
CA PHE A 718 -20.08 40.57 -28.86
C PHE A 718 -19.54 40.92 -27.47
N ASP A 719 -18.45 40.30 -27.00
CA ASP A 719 -17.87 40.55 -25.66
C ASP A 719 -16.42 41.05 -25.73
N ARG A 720 -16.26 42.35 -26.00
CA ARG A 720 -14.93 42.98 -26.10
C ARG A 720 -14.10 42.88 -24.83
N LYS A 721 -14.74 42.81 -23.65
CA LYS A 721 -14.03 42.76 -22.37
C LYS A 721 -13.41 41.37 -22.18
N LEU A 722 -14.18 40.33 -22.47
CA LEU A 722 -13.72 38.95 -22.45
C LEU A 722 -12.64 38.71 -23.52
N SER A 723 -12.82 39.25 -24.74
CA SER A 723 -11.78 39.15 -25.78
C SER A 723 -10.47 39.83 -25.38
N GLY A 724 -10.53 41.01 -24.76
CA GLY A 724 -9.35 41.71 -24.26
C GLY A 724 -8.60 40.92 -23.17
N ARG A 725 -9.35 40.36 -22.21
CA ARG A 725 -8.79 39.58 -21.10
C ARG A 725 -8.08 38.32 -21.59
N PHE A 726 -8.75 37.50 -22.40
CA PHE A 726 -8.17 36.25 -22.90
C PHE A 726 -7.10 36.49 -23.96
N GLY A 727 -7.21 37.53 -24.79
CA GLY A 727 -6.15 37.91 -25.72
C GLY A 727 -4.82 38.20 -25.01
N ALA A 728 -4.86 38.98 -23.92
CA ALA A 728 -3.67 39.25 -23.10
C ALA A 728 -3.16 37.99 -22.40
N LYS A 729 -4.05 37.24 -21.74
CA LYS A 729 -3.70 36.02 -20.98
C LYS A 729 -3.09 34.94 -21.90
N PHE A 730 -3.65 34.71 -23.08
CA PHE A 730 -3.14 33.70 -24.02
C PHE A 730 -1.81 34.11 -24.64
N THR A 731 -1.63 35.40 -24.90
CA THR A 731 -0.33 35.93 -25.34
C THR A 731 0.75 35.67 -24.29
N GLU A 732 0.43 35.88 -23.01
CA GLU A 732 1.35 35.58 -21.90
C GLU A 732 1.66 34.08 -21.79
N ILE A 733 0.63 33.21 -21.84
CA ILE A 733 0.80 31.75 -21.77
C ILE A 733 1.76 31.25 -22.85
N VAL A 734 1.55 31.68 -24.10
CA VAL A 734 2.38 31.30 -25.25
C VAL A 734 3.82 31.78 -25.13
N GLN A 735 4.03 32.96 -24.55
CA GLN A 735 5.38 33.52 -24.39
C GLN A 735 6.15 32.88 -23.23
N ARG A 736 5.46 32.35 -22.22
CA ARG A 736 6.09 31.70 -21.06
C ARG A 736 6.27 30.20 -21.24
N GLN A 737 5.23 29.50 -21.70
CA GLN A 737 5.16 28.05 -21.79
C GLN A 737 4.28 27.61 -22.97
N PRO A 738 4.75 27.76 -24.22
CA PRO A 738 3.98 27.32 -25.38
C PRO A 738 3.85 25.80 -25.39
N ILE A 739 2.62 25.30 -25.54
CA ILE A 739 2.36 23.88 -25.74
C ILE A 739 2.33 23.61 -27.25
N GLU A 740 3.39 23.01 -27.78
CA GLU A 740 3.50 22.68 -29.21
C GLU A 740 3.01 21.23 -29.45
N ILE A 741 1.97 21.06 -30.26
CA ILE A 741 1.43 19.72 -30.62
C ILE A 741 2.38 19.00 -31.58
N GLN A 742 2.86 19.76 -32.57
CA GLN A 742 3.84 19.33 -33.55
C GLN A 742 4.58 20.57 -34.07
N PRO A 743 5.77 20.43 -34.68
CA PRO A 743 6.59 21.58 -35.04
C PRO A 743 5.84 22.62 -35.89
N GLY A 744 5.65 23.83 -35.35
CA GLY A 744 4.90 24.94 -35.95
C GLY A 744 3.41 25.00 -35.61
N VAL A 745 2.89 24.17 -34.69
CA VAL A 745 1.47 24.15 -34.27
C VAL A 745 1.38 24.30 -32.75
N VAL A 746 0.81 25.41 -32.28
CA VAL A 746 0.70 25.72 -30.85
C VAL A 746 -0.75 25.64 -30.39
N LEU A 747 -0.95 25.04 -29.21
CA LEU A 747 -2.24 24.93 -28.52
C LEU A 747 -2.24 25.75 -27.24
N ILE A 748 -3.34 26.45 -27.01
CA ILE A 748 -3.56 27.30 -25.84
C ILE A 748 -4.96 27.03 -25.35
N HIS A 749 -5.12 26.75 -24.07
CA HIS A 749 -6.42 26.48 -23.48
C HIS A 749 -6.55 27.16 -22.11
N ASP A 750 -7.78 27.47 -21.73
CA ASP A 750 -8.10 28.04 -20.42
C ASP A 750 -9.59 27.94 -20.12
N ARG A 751 -9.93 28.02 -18.82
CA ARG A 751 -11.31 27.96 -18.36
C ARG A 751 -12.01 29.32 -18.53
N VAL A 752 -13.26 29.29 -18.98
CA VAL A 752 -14.10 30.45 -19.23
C VAL A 752 -15.45 30.25 -18.55
N ASP A 753 -15.83 31.27 -17.79
CA ASP A 753 -17.10 31.33 -17.11
C ASP A 753 -18.22 31.71 -18.11
N GLY A 754 -19.40 31.07 -18.00
CA GLY A 754 -20.57 31.40 -18.83
C GLY A 754 -20.67 30.74 -20.22
N ILE A 755 -19.87 29.70 -20.52
CA ILE A 755 -20.05 28.86 -21.72
C ILE A 755 -20.50 27.44 -21.32
N GLU A 756 -21.42 26.83 -22.08
CA GLU A 756 -21.99 25.50 -21.79
C GLU A 756 -21.22 24.33 -22.41
N SER A 757 -20.42 24.60 -23.44
CA SER A 757 -19.64 23.59 -24.19
C SER A 757 -18.30 24.17 -24.65
N PRO A 758 -17.23 23.36 -24.78
CA PRO A 758 -15.94 23.81 -25.30
C PRO A 758 -16.05 24.56 -26.63
N ILE A 759 -15.30 25.66 -26.77
CA ILE A 759 -15.19 26.43 -28.01
C ILE A 759 -13.76 26.31 -28.53
N VAL A 760 -13.60 25.79 -29.76
CA VAL A 760 -12.29 25.64 -30.41
C VAL A 760 -12.16 26.64 -31.56
N CYS A 761 -11.00 27.30 -31.65
CA CYS A 761 -10.64 28.17 -32.77
C CYS A 761 -9.35 27.69 -33.42
N PHE A 762 -9.31 27.77 -34.75
CA PHE A 762 -8.14 27.40 -35.55
C PHE A 762 -7.66 28.61 -36.35
N GLY A 763 -6.40 28.98 -36.19
CA GLY A 763 -5.75 30.04 -36.96
C GLY A 763 -4.56 29.51 -37.75
N SER A 764 -4.39 29.93 -39.00
CA SER A 764 -3.17 29.64 -39.78
C SER A 764 -2.48 30.90 -40.34
N HIS A 765 -1.15 30.87 -40.37
CA HIS A 765 -0.29 31.93 -40.91
C HIS A 765 0.82 31.30 -41.78
N ARG A 766 0.85 31.59 -43.09
CA ARG A 766 1.74 30.92 -44.06
C ARG A 766 3.23 31.08 -43.73
N GLN A 767 3.63 32.29 -43.32
CA GLN A 767 5.03 32.58 -42.96
C GLN A 767 5.37 32.18 -41.50
N GLY A 768 4.35 31.89 -40.69
CA GLY A 768 4.44 31.61 -39.25
C GLY A 768 4.81 32.81 -38.37
N PHE A 769 4.52 32.71 -37.07
CA PHE A 769 4.88 33.68 -36.03
C PHE A 769 6.13 33.22 -35.30
N ARG A 770 7.11 34.11 -35.07
CA ARG A 770 8.31 33.75 -34.30
C ARG A 770 8.08 33.87 -32.80
N ILE A 771 8.44 32.83 -32.06
CA ILE A 771 8.46 32.79 -30.59
C ILE A 771 9.84 32.37 -30.14
N SER A 772 10.44 33.08 -29.17
CA SER A 772 11.81 32.82 -28.71
C SER A 772 12.03 31.43 -28.09
N LEU A 773 10.98 30.81 -27.55
CA LEU A 773 11.04 29.49 -26.90
C LEU A 773 10.87 28.31 -27.87
N LEU A 774 10.53 28.55 -29.14
CA LEU A 774 10.31 27.51 -30.14
C LEU A 774 11.33 27.59 -31.26
N GLU A 775 11.79 26.43 -31.75
CA GLU A 775 12.77 26.37 -32.85
C GLU A 775 12.17 26.74 -34.21
N LYS A 776 10.90 26.38 -34.45
CA LYS A 776 10.17 26.67 -35.70
C LYS A 776 9.14 27.78 -35.50
N PRO A 777 8.89 28.61 -36.53
CA PRO A 777 7.83 29.60 -36.46
C PRO A 777 6.45 28.92 -36.41
N VAL A 778 5.57 29.45 -35.58
CA VAL A 778 4.21 28.95 -35.35
C VAL A 778 3.34 29.28 -36.56
N LYS A 779 3.01 28.28 -37.36
CA LYS A 779 2.14 28.42 -38.54
C LYS A 779 0.68 28.16 -38.23
N VAL A 780 0.37 27.45 -37.15
CA VAL A 780 -1.01 27.17 -36.72
C VAL A 780 -1.17 27.47 -35.23
N ILE A 781 -2.25 28.15 -34.87
CA ILE A 781 -2.66 28.44 -33.49
C ILE A 781 -4.00 27.77 -33.23
N ILE A 782 -4.11 27.08 -32.10
CA ILE A 782 -5.33 26.46 -31.63
C ILE A 782 -5.69 27.09 -30.29
N LEU A 783 -6.88 27.69 -30.20
CA LEU A 783 -7.43 28.21 -28.95
C LEU A 783 -8.58 27.34 -28.48
N ILE A 784 -8.58 26.98 -27.20
CA ILE A 784 -9.65 26.20 -26.59
C ILE A 784 -10.17 26.95 -25.36
N PHE A 785 -11.45 27.24 -25.37
CA PHE A 785 -12.16 27.82 -24.23
C PHE A 785 -13.02 26.75 -23.58
N VAL A 786 -12.75 26.46 -22.31
CA VAL A 786 -13.31 25.33 -21.56
C VAL A 786 -14.33 25.85 -20.55
N PRO A 787 -15.57 25.34 -20.49
CA PRO A 787 -16.51 25.64 -19.41
C PRO A 787 -15.89 25.48 -18.02
N GLU A 788 -16.14 26.43 -17.12
CA GLU A 788 -15.63 26.37 -15.75
C GLU A 788 -16.13 25.15 -14.96
N GLN A 789 -17.36 24.69 -15.28
CA GLN A 789 -18.01 23.53 -14.66
C GLN A 789 -17.55 22.18 -15.23
N GLU A 790 -16.79 22.16 -16.32
CA GLU A 790 -16.30 20.92 -16.92
C GLU A 790 -15.26 20.24 -16.02
N SER A 791 -15.38 18.92 -15.89
CA SER A 791 -14.44 18.15 -15.07
C SER A 791 -13.04 18.17 -15.72
N PRO A 792 -11.95 18.17 -14.93
CA PRO A 792 -10.59 18.10 -15.48
C PRO A 792 -10.37 16.89 -16.40
N GLU A 793 -11.07 15.78 -16.14
CA GLU A 793 -10.97 14.53 -16.91
C GLU A 793 -11.58 14.67 -18.31
N GLU A 794 -12.77 15.28 -18.42
CA GLU A 794 -13.43 15.55 -19.71
C GLU A 794 -12.60 16.53 -20.57
N HIS A 795 -12.10 17.61 -19.95
CA HIS A 795 -11.24 18.57 -20.64
C HIS A 795 -9.94 17.94 -21.17
N LEU A 796 -9.28 17.10 -20.37
CA LEU A 796 -8.06 16.42 -20.78
C LEU A 796 -8.33 15.37 -21.89
N ALA A 797 -9.47 14.69 -21.86
CA ALA A 797 -9.89 13.80 -22.94
C ALA A 797 -10.08 14.58 -24.25
N PHE A 798 -10.75 15.74 -24.19
CA PHE A 798 -10.97 16.63 -25.32
C PHE A 798 -9.65 17.16 -25.93
N LEU A 799 -8.66 17.49 -25.09
CA LEU A 799 -7.32 17.84 -25.56
C LEU A 799 -6.63 16.69 -26.30
N GLY A 800 -6.81 15.46 -25.83
CA GLY A 800 -6.32 14.25 -26.50
C GLY A 800 -6.91 14.06 -27.89
N GLU A 801 -8.20 14.31 -28.05
CA GLU A 801 -8.88 14.29 -29.35
C GLU A 801 -8.23 15.29 -30.32
N ILE A 802 -8.05 16.55 -29.90
CA ILE A 802 -7.43 17.59 -30.73
C ILE A 802 -6.01 17.22 -31.14
N ALA A 803 -5.20 16.70 -30.22
CA ALA A 803 -3.85 16.23 -30.54
C ALA A 803 -3.87 15.10 -31.60
N HIS A 804 -4.83 14.18 -31.50
CA HIS A 804 -5.01 13.09 -32.47
C HIS A 804 -5.42 13.59 -33.86
N LEU A 805 -6.31 14.61 -33.93
CA LEU A 805 -6.79 15.20 -35.17
C LEU A 805 -5.65 15.76 -36.03
N PHE A 806 -4.67 16.42 -35.41
CA PHE A 806 -3.55 17.04 -36.11
C PHE A 806 -2.57 16.02 -36.71
N LYS A 807 -2.55 14.79 -36.18
CA LYS A 807 -1.57 13.77 -36.54
C LYS A 807 -2.07 12.78 -37.58
N GLU A 808 -3.33 12.36 -37.52
CA GLU A 808 -3.87 11.36 -38.47
C GLU A 808 -4.35 11.95 -39.81
N LYS A 809 -4.76 13.23 -39.83
CA LYS A 809 -5.54 13.78 -40.96
C LYS A 809 -4.89 14.96 -41.67
N ASP A 810 -3.58 15.11 -41.48
CA ASP A 810 -2.74 16.17 -42.05
C ASP A 810 -3.35 17.57 -41.92
N LEU A 811 -4.05 17.81 -40.80
CA LEU A 811 -4.89 18.99 -40.61
C LEU A 811 -4.07 20.29 -40.61
N ALA A 812 -2.82 20.24 -40.11
CA ALA A 812 -1.94 21.40 -40.13
C ALA A 812 -1.64 21.88 -41.55
N ASN A 813 -1.29 20.97 -42.46
CA ASN A 813 -1.02 21.36 -43.86
C ASN A 813 -2.29 21.91 -44.50
N ARG A 814 -3.44 21.26 -44.28
CA ARG A 814 -4.74 21.73 -44.79
C ARG A 814 -5.06 23.14 -44.28
N LEU A 815 -4.83 23.42 -43.00
CA LEU A 815 -5.00 24.76 -42.41
C LEU A 815 -4.02 25.78 -43.01
N ILE A 816 -2.76 25.40 -43.23
CA ILE A 816 -1.71 26.30 -43.74
C ILE A 816 -1.95 26.69 -45.20
N TYR A 817 -2.39 25.75 -46.04
CA TYR A 817 -2.54 25.95 -47.48
C TYR A 817 -3.94 26.39 -47.92
N ALA A 818 -4.96 26.19 -47.09
CA ALA A 818 -6.32 26.66 -47.36
C ALA A 818 -6.39 28.16 -47.64
N GLU A 819 -7.19 28.53 -48.65
CA GLU A 819 -7.48 29.93 -48.97
C GLU A 819 -8.78 30.40 -48.32
N LYS A 820 -9.72 29.46 -48.13
CA LYS A 820 -10.98 29.65 -47.41
C LYS A 820 -11.10 28.60 -46.28
N PRO A 821 -11.80 28.94 -45.18
CA PRO A 821 -12.03 27.98 -44.09
C PRO A 821 -12.63 26.65 -44.56
N GLU A 822 -13.53 26.66 -45.53
CA GLU A 822 -14.21 25.47 -46.06
C GLU A 822 -13.26 24.48 -46.75
N ASP A 823 -12.12 24.94 -47.27
CA ASP A 823 -11.15 24.11 -47.98
C ASP A 823 -10.53 23.03 -47.07
N ILE A 824 -10.56 23.24 -45.75
CA ILE A 824 -10.02 22.31 -44.76
C ILE A 824 -10.84 21.02 -44.64
N LEU A 825 -12.01 20.90 -45.29
CA LEU A 825 -12.82 19.68 -45.31
C LEU A 825 -12.46 18.74 -46.47
N GLN A 826 -11.72 19.21 -47.48
CA GLN A 826 -11.35 18.39 -48.64
C GLN A 826 -10.21 17.41 -48.30
N PRO A 827 -10.29 16.12 -48.69
CA PRO A 827 -9.35 15.09 -48.27
C PRO A 827 -7.96 15.14 -48.95
N HIS A 828 -7.74 15.95 -49.98
CA HIS A 828 -6.42 16.15 -50.59
C HIS A 828 -6.27 17.56 -51.18
N PHE A 829 -5.21 18.28 -50.78
CA PHE A 829 -4.60 19.29 -51.65
C PHE A 829 -3.55 18.54 -52.49
N GLU A 830 -3.71 18.52 -53.81
CA GLU A 830 -2.61 18.17 -54.70
C GLU A 830 -1.52 19.24 -54.53
N MET A 831 -0.35 18.83 -54.04
CA MET A 831 0.85 19.67 -53.95
C MET A 831 1.49 19.88 -55.32
#